data_AF-A0A6P1A1I2-F1
#
_entry.id   AF-A0A6P1A1I2-F1
#
_cell.length_a   1.000
_cell.length_b   1.000
_cell.length_c   1.000
_cell.angle_alpha   90.00
_cell.angle_beta   90.00
_cell.angle_gamma   90.00
#
_symmetry.space_group_name_H-M   'P 1'
#
loop_
_entity.id
_entity.type
_entity.pdbx_description
1 polymer ?
#
loop_
_entity_poly.entity_id
_entity_poly.type
_entity_poly.pdbx_seq_one_letter_code
_entity_poly.pdbx_strand_id
1 'polypeptide(L)'
;MEKLHPLDQIIRQIDKAEASAKYKANYDEIVIIFDKNKKCFLSRIPIFIGNNIVYYLVYNTNNASSFAESRDLLIEVTDFARNRKLGISLDYRASCPFGKEEQVALALCGDNSPGDELDKRIKGWVFQLTDERAAEFIDNYYSQVKWLQTELKTKAAEEIGLNLDVRLSVENSKQLEPIKIEPTEITVEVTDFAKDRKLPISVAYRASCLPGEKEKVAQALGGDNSPGYEFDKRIKRWVFELTDERAAEFIDNYYSQVHWLQNELKTKAAEEIGLKLDVRLSLKNRKQLEPVKIGLKEIPVYVKDYDNLLDLEVETELIVDDPVKATSNLDYDCWNFLTNLTKLEIQKSLRENTTISQFYYELKDTVRHELVNHLNSILDKQGLRVGYLFINSKTVSSSLLPKELVEIQYPVECKVQKYAGSVYVENNLQMLSQDFRRYISAQSPNLHGWVETKLEKIVKPLLLDKNYADILCDFSQEAEAIRQAMQIEAESIGYRIKHIVSVPKQEHSKLLENLEIKDDKSEFSTNVSSIKVNLSTTVYLKFISLKKIEDYLNKTVDDIKELIKETINRTTRGIIRTIEAERFYMGFYEPKSGKKSVEQELKDEITQALEEQFGAKIIRVDFIPEETEIMDYMKRLIGMVGSFECEVPSLTGGESVTFQGDFKILSIEQGSWYTFQSAFQWMGESQKELKQEYDELKKQYPKVIESGVEENREKLDKINQRIRVIENKICGMNDIKISIEKSVTAYLKTADSELLRYKDIKHLDTIKHHMNQWARESVVEQYGLDINIIHVSRLRTEKEKSFDEAKAKLQRAKINEELDKIEVRNKERQQQLAMSSIRNKAQYEELNKLYEQRSKIIANSDVEQEERDYFNEQINRLENEIPSVSLEDAGNSLNRLEPTRYNSKSALDFEEQMSLPSSEKNQEPDFSGEPRIINQEDEII
;
A
#
# COMPACT_ATOMS: atom_id res chain seq x y z
N MET A 1 58.47 16.21 47.63
CA MET A 1 57.10 16.17 47.10
C MET A 1 56.50 17.53 47.39
N GLU A 2 56.46 18.40 46.38
CA GLU A 2 55.80 19.70 46.50
C GLU A 2 54.31 19.45 46.80
N LYS A 3 53.76 20.18 47.78
CA LYS A 3 52.32 20.19 48.04
C LYS A 3 51.65 20.68 46.76
N LEU A 4 50.88 19.83 46.09
CA LEU A 4 50.02 20.28 45.01
C LEU A 4 49.03 21.30 45.59
N HIS A 5 49.15 22.54 45.13
CA HIS A 5 48.19 23.57 45.51
C HIS A 5 46.97 23.44 44.61
N PRO A 6 45.73 23.66 45.09
CA PRO A 6 44.55 23.56 44.23
C PRO A 6 44.62 24.44 42.97
N LEU A 7 45.38 25.54 43.03
CA LEU A 7 45.62 26.45 41.92
C LEU A 7 46.46 25.86 40.78
N ASP A 8 47.14 24.73 40.99
CA ASP A 8 47.93 24.04 39.95
C ASP A 8 47.06 23.53 38.79
N GLN A 9 45.73 23.45 39.00
CA GLN A 9 44.73 23.16 37.96
C GLN A 9 44.48 24.33 37.00
N ILE A 10 44.95 25.54 37.35
CA ILE A 10 44.82 26.76 36.54
C ILE A 10 46.19 27.24 36.09
N ILE A 11 47.17 27.27 36.99
CA ILE A 11 48.54 27.69 36.68
C ILE A 11 49.52 26.89 37.52
N ARG A 12 50.48 26.23 36.86
CA ARG A 12 51.60 25.58 37.54
C ARG A 12 52.92 25.89 36.86
N GLN A 13 53.97 25.96 37.67
CA GLN A 13 55.33 26.08 37.17
C GLN A 13 55.78 24.73 36.59
N ILE A 14 56.40 24.75 35.42
CA ILE A 14 56.88 23.56 34.72
C ILE A 14 58.37 23.69 34.41
N ASP A 15 59.04 22.56 34.14
CA ASP A 15 60.44 22.59 33.71
C ASP A 15 60.59 22.93 32.22
N LYS A 16 61.83 23.19 31.79
CA LYS A 16 62.13 23.57 30.39
C LYS A 16 61.79 22.47 29.38
N ALA A 17 61.91 21.20 29.77
CA ALA A 17 61.64 20.06 28.90
C ALA A 17 60.14 19.93 28.64
N GLU A 18 59.32 20.03 29.69
CA GLU A 18 57.86 20.06 29.62
C GLU A 18 57.37 21.30 28.85
N ALA A 19 57.96 22.47 29.11
CA ALA A 19 57.64 23.71 28.38
C ALA A 19 57.93 23.59 26.89
N SER A 20 59.04 22.94 26.50
CA SER A 20 59.42 22.73 25.09
C SER A 20 58.50 21.76 24.38
N ALA A 21 58.04 20.70 25.07
CA ALA A 21 57.09 19.73 24.53
C ALA A 21 55.70 20.35 24.29
N LYS A 22 55.27 21.25 25.19
CA LYS A 22 53.96 21.90 25.15
C LYS A 22 53.95 23.26 24.44
N TYR A 23 55.10 23.77 24.00
CA TYR A 23 55.24 25.12 23.43
C TYR A 23 54.37 25.41 22.19
N LYS A 24 53.93 24.36 21.47
CA LYS A 24 53.07 24.44 20.29
C LYS A 24 51.62 24.04 20.55
N ALA A 25 51.19 23.88 21.81
CA ALA A 25 49.89 23.31 22.14
C ALA A 25 48.75 24.35 22.14
N ASN A 26 47.60 23.88 21.60
CA ASN A 26 46.22 24.36 21.56
C ASN A 26 45.75 25.58 22.37
N TYR A 27 44.64 26.17 21.90
CA TYR A 27 43.89 27.30 22.49
C TYR A 27 43.45 27.15 23.96
N ASP A 28 43.62 25.97 24.58
CA ASP A 28 43.10 25.64 25.92
C ASP A 28 44.20 25.57 27.00
N GLU A 29 45.47 25.45 26.60
CA GLU A 29 46.64 25.40 27.49
C GLU A 29 47.78 26.24 26.90
N ILE A 30 48.18 27.32 27.58
CA ILE A 30 49.20 28.23 27.08
C ILE A 30 50.47 28.12 27.93
N VAL A 31 51.62 27.91 27.27
CA VAL A 31 52.93 27.96 27.91
C VAL A 31 53.43 29.40 27.91
N ILE A 32 53.68 29.93 29.10
CA ILE A 32 54.15 31.30 29.31
C ILE A 32 55.58 31.28 29.81
N ILE A 33 56.45 32.01 29.12
CA ILE A 33 57.88 32.11 29.44
C ILE A 33 58.13 33.49 30.03
N PHE A 34 58.63 33.53 31.25
CA PHE A 34 58.81 34.78 31.97
C PHE A 34 60.24 34.94 32.47
N ASP A 35 60.84 36.10 32.18
CA ASP A 35 62.14 36.51 32.73
C ASP A 35 61.91 37.30 34.04
N LYS A 36 62.25 36.69 35.18
CA LYS A 36 62.07 37.28 36.52
C LYS A 36 62.82 38.59 36.69
N ASN A 37 63.97 38.78 36.03
CA ASN A 37 64.78 40.00 36.18
C ASN A 37 64.23 41.15 35.35
N LYS A 38 63.84 40.87 34.10
CA LYS A 38 63.35 41.91 33.17
C LYS A 38 61.86 42.17 33.32
N LYS A 39 61.14 41.32 34.06
CA LYS A 39 59.69 41.34 34.21
C LYS A 39 58.96 41.42 32.86
N CYS A 40 59.45 40.68 31.87
CA CYS A 40 58.85 40.65 30.54
C CYS A 40 58.69 39.21 30.02
N PHE A 41 57.71 39.02 29.16
CA PHE A 41 57.46 37.75 28.49
C PHE A 41 58.43 37.54 27.34
N LEU A 42 58.88 36.31 27.16
CA LEU A 42 59.71 35.92 26.04
C LEU A 42 58.86 35.17 25.01
N SER A 43 58.85 35.66 23.77
CA SER A 43 58.08 35.08 22.66
C SER A 43 58.64 33.76 22.13
N ARG A 44 59.77 33.27 22.67
CA ARG A 44 60.46 32.00 22.35
C ARG A 44 61.27 31.50 23.54
N ILE A 45 61.38 30.18 23.68
CA ILE A 45 62.25 29.53 24.69
C ILE A 45 63.71 29.87 24.36
N PRO A 46 64.45 30.56 25.26
CA PRO A 46 65.84 30.93 25.00
C PRO A 46 66.81 29.73 25.07
N ILE A 47 67.83 29.79 24.22
CA ILE A 47 68.78 28.69 24.00
C ILE A 47 69.75 28.55 25.19
N PHE A 48 70.17 29.65 25.82
CA PHE A 48 71.04 29.65 27.00
C PHE A 48 70.24 29.81 28.30
N ILE A 49 70.58 29.00 29.32
CA ILE A 49 69.91 28.97 30.62
C ILE A 49 70.47 30.11 31.49
N GLY A 50 69.67 31.15 31.71
CA GLY A 50 69.85 32.03 32.87
C GLY A 50 69.01 31.48 34.03
N ASN A 51 69.52 31.50 35.26
CA ASN A 51 68.83 31.03 36.47
C ASN A 51 67.51 31.77 36.81
N ASN A 52 67.08 32.73 35.96
CA ASN A 52 65.98 33.65 36.24
C ASN A 52 64.82 33.51 35.25
N ILE A 53 64.80 32.46 34.43
CA ILE A 53 63.71 32.18 33.49
C ILE A 53 62.83 31.09 34.07
N VAL A 54 61.54 31.38 34.19
CA VAL A 54 60.52 30.44 34.66
C VAL A 54 59.48 30.19 33.58
N TYR A 55 58.96 28.96 33.58
CA TYR A 55 57.97 28.49 32.63
C TYR A 55 56.69 28.17 33.39
N TYR A 56 55.58 28.74 32.96
CA TYR A 56 54.26 28.46 33.51
C TYR A 56 53.39 27.80 32.46
N LEU A 57 52.58 26.83 32.87
CA LEU A 57 51.48 26.31 32.08
C LEU A 57 50.19 26.86 32.64
N VAL A 58 49.42 27.58 31.82
CA VAL A 58 48.16 28.21 32.22
C VAL A 58 46.99 27.58 31.45
N TYR A 59 45.96 27.19 32.18
CA TYR A 59 44.74 26.58 31.67
C TYR A 59 43.61 27.61 31.71
N ASN A 60 42.92 27.80 30.59
CA ASN A 60 41.83 28.78 30.49
C ASN A 60 40.43 28.13 30.42
N THR A 61 39.40 28.96 30.44
CA THR A 61 37.98 28.55 30.47
C THR A 61 37.48 27.84 29.19
N ASN A 62 38.27 27.71 28.12
CA ASN A 62 37.89 26.82 27.00
C ASN A 62 37.88 25.34 27.42
N ASN A 63 38.67 24.99 28.44
CA ASN A 63 38.57 23.71 29.11
C ASN A 63 37.63 23.85 30.33
N ALA A 64 36.44 23.25 30.24
CA ALA A 64 35.38 23.32 31.25
C ALA A 64 35.77 22.73 32.62
N SER A 65 36.87 21.97 32.69
CA SER A 65 37.43 21.41 33.93
C SER A 65 38.51 22.28 34.60
N SER A 66 38.88 23.41 33.99
CA SER A 66 39.94 24.32 34.47
C SER A 66 39.44 25.33 35.50
N PHE A 67 39.12 24.85 36.70
CA PHE A 67 38.84 25.70 37.86
C PHE A 67 39.51 25.13 39.11
N ALA A 68 39.95 26.00 40.01
CA ALA A 68 40.60 25.62 41.25
C ALA A 68 39.71 26.00 42.43
N GLU A 69 39.53 25.10 43.39
CA GLU A 69 38.85 25.37 44.65
C GLU A 69 39.83 25.30 45.82
N SER A 70 39.95 26.40 46.57
CA SER A 70 40.65 26.42 47.85
C SER A 70 39.67 26.73 48.97
N ARG A 71 39.88 26.10 50.12
CA ARG A 71 39.01 26.24 51.30
C ARG A 71 39.84 26.60 52.52
N ASP A 72 39.19 27.31 53.43
CA ASP A 72 39.73 27.65 54.74
C ASP A 72 40.97 28.58 54.72
N LEU A 73 41.01 29.56 53.82
CA LEU A 73 42.04 30.62 53.87
C LEU A 73 41.72 31.59 55.02
N LEU A 74 42.53 31.53 56.08
CA LEU A 74 42.33 32.33 57.30
C LEU A 74 42.93 33.73 57.18
N ILE A 75 42.13 34.75 57.48
CA ILE A 75 42.47 36.17 57.37
C ILE A 75 41.96 36.93 58.60
N GLU A 76 42.81 37.70 59.26
CA GLU A 76 42.45 38.48 60.45
C GLU A 76 42.29 39.98 60.12
N VAL A 77 41.13 40.54 60.43
CA VAL A 77 40.87 41.99 60.38
C VAL A 77 41.00 42.57 61.79
N THR A 78 41.88 43.55 61.98
CA THR A 78 42.17 44.13 63.30
C THR A 78 41.70 45.59 63.39
N ASP A 79 40.83 45.89 64.35
CA ASP A 79 40.51 47.25 64.77
C ASP A 79 41.40 47.64 65.94
N PHE A 80 42.49 48.34 65.62
CA PHE A 80 43.52 48.74 66.59
C PHE A 80 42.99 49.73 67.63
N ALA A 81 42.10 50.65 67.24
CA ALA A 81 41.58 51.69 68.11
C ALA A 81 40.72 51.12 69.26
N ARG A 82 40.04 49.99 69.02
CA ARG A 82 39.22 49.30 70.02
C ARG A 82 39.81 47.96 70.48
N ASN A 83 41.05 47.66 70.10
CA ASN A 83 41.79 46.44 70.43
C ASN A 83 40.97 45.15 70.22
N ARG A 84 40.36 45.00 69.05
CA ARG A 84 39.53 43.84 68.71
C ARG A 84 39.87 43.31 67.33
N LYS A 85 39.70 42.00 67.16
CA LYS A 85 40.10 41.25 65.97
C LYS A 85 38.95 40.37 65.51
N LEU A 86 38.78 40.26 64.20
CA LEU A 86 37.81 39.37 63.57
C LEU A 86 38.56 38.46 62.60
N GLY A 87 38.59 37.17 62.89
CA GLY A 87 39.07 36.16 61.96
C GLY A 87 38.00 35.88 60.89
N ILE A 88 38.41 35.69 59.65
CA ILE A 88 37.58 35.41 58.48
C ILE A 88 38.18 34.20 57.77
N SER A 89 37.37 33.16 57.58
CA SER A 89 37.69 32.04 56.70
C SER A 89 37.13 32.31 55.31
N LEU A 90 38.00 32.25 54.31
CA LEU A 90 37.72 32.52 52.91
C LEU A 90 37.85 31.24 52.09
N ASP A 91 36.75 30.81 51.49
CA ASP A 91 36.76 29.79 50.44
C ASP A 91 36.69 30.50 49.09
N TYR A 92 37.46 30.02 48.11
CA TYR A 92 37.39 30.56 46.76
C TYR A 92 37.42 29.50 45.68
N ARG A 93 36.76 29.84 44.57
CA ARG A 93 36.86 29.15 43.29
C ARG A 93 37.44 30.11 42.26
N ALA A 94 38.58 29.76 41.68
CA ALA A 94 39.23 30.54 40.64
C ALA A 94 39.07 29.89 39.26
N SER A 95 39.10 30.70 38.20
CA SER A 95 39.24 30.27 36.80
C SER A 95 39.93 31.38 35.99
N CYS A 96 40.67 31.01 34.94
CA CYS A 96 41.33 31.98 34.05
C CYS A 96 40.50 32.18 32.77
N PRO A 97 39.88 33.35 32.55
CA PRO A 97 39.23 33.67 31.29
C PRO A 97 40.20 33.61 30.11
N PHE A 98 39.69 33.23 28.93
CA PHE A 98 40.46 33.24 27.69
C PHE A 98 41.04 34.64 27.39
N GLY A 99 42.33 34.71 27.06
CA GLY A 99 43.05 35.94 26.74
C GLY A 99 43.60 36.72 27.95
N LYS A 100 43.51 36.14 29.16
CA LYS A 100 44.06 36.71 30.41
C LYS A 100 45.26 35.94 30.97
N GLU A 101 45.72 34.92 30.28
CA GLU A 101 46.72 33.95 30.75
C GLU A 101 48.06 34.63 31.07
N GLU A 102 48.51 35.57 30.21
CA GLU A 102 49.69 36.40 30.47
C GLU A 102 49.53 37.25 31.73
N GLN A 103 48.36 37.88 31.90
CA GLN A 103 48.08 38.70 33.08
C GLN A 103 48.17 37.88 34.37
N VAL A 104 47.62 36.66 34.37
CA VAL A 104 47.65 35.74 35.51
C VAL A 104 49.08 35.31 35.83
N ALA A 105 49.85 34.90 34.81
CA ALA A 105 51.24 34.49 35.01
C ALA A 105 52.14 35.63 35.49
N LEU A 106 51.91 36.87 35.02
CA LEU A 106 52.65 38.04 35.51
C LEU A 106 52.35 38.33 36.98
N ALA A 107 51.07 38.34 37.34
CA ALA A 107 50.62 38.76 38.66
C ALA A 107 50.96 37.74 39.75
N LEU A 108 51.00 36.45 39.40
CA LEU A 108 51.31 35.34 40.32
C LEU A 108 52.76 34.84 40.21
N CYS A 109 53.62 35.52 39.44
CA CYS A 109 55.04 35.20 39.39
C CYS A 109 55.75 35.72 40.64
N GLY A 110 56.22 34.79 41.49
CA GLY A 110 56.94 35.11 42.73
C GLY A 110 58.01 34.08 43.08
N ASP A 111 58.48 34.15 44.32
CA ASP A 111 59.45 33.20 44.88
C ASP A 111 58.76 31.95 45.48
N ASN A 112 57.43 32.00 45.66
CA ASN A 112 56.58 30.90 46.12
C ASN A 112 55.77 30.31 44.95
N SER A 113 54.99 29.26 45.23
CA SER A 113 54.05 28.70 44.25
C SER A 113 53.01 29.75 43.83
N PRO A 114 52.45 29.68 42.60
CA PRO A 114 51.39 30.60 42.17
C PRO A 114 50.18 30.62 43.12
N GLY A 115 49.89 29.49 43.76
CA GLY A 115 48.86 29.35 44.79
C GLY A 115 49.11 30.21 46.02
N ASP A 116 50.32 30.12 46.58
CA ASP A 116 50.70 30.90 47.75
C ASP A 116 50.72 32.41 47.45
N GLU A 117 51.12 32.80 46.24
CA GLU A 117 51.11 34.20 45.83
C GLU A 117 49.68 34.74 45.68
N LEU A 118 48.74 33.93 45.17
CA LEU A 118 47.33 34.30 45.12
C LEU A 118 46.74 34.47 46.54
N ASP A 119 47.00 33.53 47.44
CA ASP A 119 46.53 33.59 48.82
C ASP A 119 47.07 34.84 49.55
N LYS A 120 48.33 35.21 49.28
CA LYS A 120 48.95 36.43 49.79
C LYS A 120 48.29 37.70 49.22
N ARG A 121 47.95 37.72 47.93
CA ARG A 121 47.24 38.85 47.30
C ARG A 121 45.84 39.02 47.88
N ILE A 122 45.09 37.93 48.04
CA ILE A 122 43.75 37.95 48.63
C ILE A 122 43.81 38.51 50.06
N LYS A 123 44.77 38.06 50.88
CA LYS A 123 45.01 38.61 52.23
C LYS A 123 45.30 40.12 52.19
N GLY A 124 46.16 40.53 51.26
CA GLY A 124 46.50 41.94 51.05
C GLY A 124 45.29 42.80 50.66
N TRP A 125 44.43 42.32 49.77
CA TRP A 125 43.21 43.03 49.37
C TRP A 125 42.21 43.16 50.50
N VAL A 126 41.98 42.08 51.26
CA VAL A 126 41.10 42.14 52.43
C VAL A 126 41.62 43.17 53.43
N PHE A 127 42.92 43.19 53.70
CA PHE A 127 43.52 44.21 54.56
C PHE A 127 43.29 45.61 54.00
N GLN A 128 43.66 45.89 52.74
CA GLN A 128 43.48 47.20 52.12
C GLN A 128 42.03 47.71 52.14
N LEU A 129 41.07 46.83 51.85
CA LEU A 129 39.66 47.19 51.78
C LEU A 129 39.02 47.39 53.16
N THR A 130 39.59 46.80 54.21
CA THR A 130 39.00 46.82 55.55
C THR A 130 39.77 47.65 56.57
N ASP A 131 41.06 47.96 56.37
CA ASP A 131 41.91 48.61 57.38
C ASP A 131 41.39 49.99 57.81
N GLU A 132 41.08 50.89 56.88
CA GLU A 132 40.59 52.25 57.20
C GLU A 132 39.17 52.26 57.81
N ARG A 133 38.41 51.16 57.65
CA ARG A 133 37.04 51.02 58.14
C ARG A 133 36.89 49.77 59.02
N ALA A 134 37.97 49.33 59.66
CA ALA A 134 38.01 48.04 60.37
C ALA A 134 36.94 47.98 61.46
N ALA A 135 36.75 49.10 62.18
CA ALA A 135 35.70 49.21 63.19
C ALA A 135 34.28 49.05 62.59
N GLU A 136 34.00 49.74 61.48
CA GLU A 136 32.69 49.69 60.80
C GLU A 136 32.43 48.33 60.15
N PHE A 137 33.47 47.72 59.59
CA PHE A 137 33.42 46.41 58.96
C PHE A 137 33.17 45.30 60.00
N ILE A 138 33.85 45.34 61.14
CA ILE A 138 33.63 44.40 62.25
C ILE A 138 32.21 44.55 62.81
N ASP A 139 31.73 45.79 63.04
CA ASP A 139 30.41 46.05 63.61
C ASP A 139 29.26 45.60 62.70
N ASN A 140 29.46 45.65 61.37
CA ASN A 140 28.42 45.42 60.37
C ASN A 140 28.75 44.27 59.42
N TYR A 141 29.51 43.26 59.87
CA TYR A 141 30.06 42.18 59.04
C TYR A 141 29.02 41.55 58.10
N TYR A 142 27.85 41.12 58.62
CA TYR A 142 26.85 40.41 57.80
C TYR A 142 26.25 41.27 56.68
N SER A 143 26.20 42.59 56.86
CA SER A 143 25.78 43.51 55.79
C SER A 143 26.91 43.91 54.85
N GLN A 144 28.17 43.88 55.31
CA GLN A 144 29.35 44.29 54.54
C GLN A 144 30.03 43.12 53.80
N VAL A 145 29.74 41.87 54.19
CA VAL A 145 30.38 40.67 53.61
C VAL A 145 30.11 40.54 52.12
N LYS A 146 28.89 40.87 51.67
CA LYS A 146 28.51 40.81 50.25
C LYS A 146 29.25 41.86 49.42
N TRP A 147 29.47 43.05 50.00
CA TRP A 147 30.28 44.10 49.38
C TRP A 147 31.73 43.64 49.25
N LEU A 148 32.35 43.17 50.34
CA LEU A 148 33.74 42.70 50.32
C LEU A 148 33.95 41.53 49.34
N GLN A 149 33.01 40.58 49.28
CA GLN A 149 33.04 39.53 48.26
C GLN A 149 33.08 40.12 46.86
N THR A 150 32.21 41.09 46.57
CA THR A 150 32.14 41.74 45.25
C THR A 150 33.44 42.46 44.91
N GLU A 151 34.01 43.23 45.84
CA GLU A 151 35.28 43.93 45.63
C GLU A 151 36.46 42.98 45.42
N LEU A 152 36.50 41.84 46.12
CA LEU A 152 37.53 40.82 45.90
C LEU A 152 37.41 40.18 44.51
N LYS A 153 36.19 39.97 43.99
CA LYS A 153 36.00 39.52 42.60
C LYS A 153 36.52 40.54 41.61
N THR A 154 36.20 41.82 41.84
CA THR A 154 36.65 42.93 40.98
C THR A 154 38.17 43.04 40.98
N LYS A 155 38.82 43.05 42.15
CA LYS A 155 40.28 43.10 42.25
C LYS A 155 40.97 41.89 41.62
N ALA A 156 40.41 40.69 41.77
CA ALA A 156 40.95 39.50 41.11
C ALA A 156 40.90 39.61 39.57
N ALA A 157 39.81 40.13 39.03
CA ALA A 157 39.67 40.34 37.59
C ALA A 157 40.57 41.47 37.06
N GLU A 158 40.70 42.57 37.80
CA GLU A 158 41.47 43.75 37.38
C GLU A 158 42.97 43.60 37.58
N GLU A 159 43.41 43.11 38.75
CA GLU A 159 44.83 43.08 39.11
C GLU A 159 45.54 41.78 38.67
N ILE A 160 44.81 40.67 38.57
CA ILE A 160 45.37 39.34 38.24
C ILE A 160 44.82 38.82 36.91
N GLY A 161 43.58 39.17 36.55
CA GLY A 161 42.93 38.61 35.36
C GLY A 161 42.20 37.29 35.63
N LEU A 162 41.94 36.93 36.89
CA LEU A 162 41.19 35.73 37.27
C LEU A 162 39.71 36.05 37.52
N ASN A 163 38.84 35.11 37.15
CA ASN A 163 37.48 35.05 37.67
C ASN A 163 37.49 34.34 39.01
N LEU A 164 37.24 35.09 40.08
CA LEU A 164 37.21 34.59 41.44
C LEU A 164 35.76 34.56 41.95
N ASP A 165 35.30 33.42 42.44
CA ASP A 165 34.10 33.33 43.26
C ASP A 165 34.52 33.09 44.71
N VAL A 166 34.06 33.96 45.62
CA VAL A 166 34.55 33.98 47.00
C VAL A 166 33.39 33.80 47.95
N ARG A 167 33.53 32.89 48.90
CA ARG A 167 32.65 32.72 50.05
C ARG A 167 33.41 33.10 51.31
N LEU A 168 32.98 34.19 51.94
CA LEU A 168 33.52 34.60 53.24
C LEU A 168 32.64 34.04 54.35
N SER A 169 33.28 33.58 55.40
CA SER A 169 32.66 33.20 56.65
C SER A 169 33.52 33.72 57.80
N VAL A 170 32.94 33.99 58.97
CA VAL A 170 33.75 34.31 60.15
C VAL A 170 34.56 33.05 60.50
N GLU A 171 35.87 33.20 60.74
CA GLU A 171 36.72 32.16 61.29
C GLU A 171 36.18 31.89 62.70
N ASN A 172 35.59 30.71 62.88
CA ASN A 172 34.69 30.31 63.96
C ASN A 172 33.19 30.47 63.72
N SER A 173 32.64 30.69 62.53
CA SER A 173 31.17 30.57 62.34
C SER A 173 30.63 29.16 62.68
N LYS A 174 31.50 28.14 62.66
CA LYS A 174 31.23 26.78 63.20
C LYS A 174 31.54 26.59 64.70
N GLN A 175 32.22 27.55 65.34
CA GLN A 175 32.58 27.54 66.78
C GLN A 175 31.99 28.73 67.56
N LEU A 176 31.33 29.68 66.88
CA LEU A 176 30.43 30.68 67.41
C LEU A 176 29.13 29.94 67.70
N GLU A 177 29.24 28.99 68.63
CA GLU A 177 28.18 28.92 69.61
C GLU A 177 27.98 30.34 70.14
N PRO A 178 26.73 30.76 70.40
CA PRO A 178 26.53 31.91 71.27
C PRO A 178 27.47 31.75 72.46
N ILE A 179 27.85 32.83 73.16
CA ILE A 179 28.05 32.64 74.60
C ILE A 179 26.66 32.26 75.15
N LYS A 180 26.31 30.99 74.94
CA LYS A 180 25.55 30.22 75.87
C LYS A 180 26.45 30.26 77.08
N ILE A 181 26.01 30.97 78.10
CA ILE A 181 25.96 30.28 79.38
C ILE A 181 25.24 28.96 79.04
N GLU A 182 26.01 27.88 78.87
CA GLU A 182 25.46 26.59 78.46
C GLU A 182 24.29 26.34 79.39
N PRO A 183 23.06 26.26 78.87
CA PRO A 183 22.00 25.78 79.68
C PRO A 183 22.44 24.38 80.12
N THR A 184 22.62 24.17 81.42
CA THR A 184 23.05 22.87 81.94
C THR A 184 22.09 21.83 81.37
N GLU A 185 22.64 20.88 80.61
CA GLU A 185 21.83 19.86 79.94
C GLU A 185 21.80 18.63 80.84
N ILE A 186 20.61 18.29 81.33
CA ILE A 186 20.40 17.09 82.12
C ILE A 186 19.59 16.08 81.31
N THR A 187 19.96 14.81 81.42
CA THR A 187 19.11 13.72 80.94
C THR A 187 18.12 13.33 82.03
N VAL A 188 16.85 13.22 81.66
CA VAL A 188 15.79 12.61 82.48
C VAL A 188 15.11 11.51 81.67
N GLU A 189 14.81 10.38 82.29
CA GLU A 189 14.13 9.26 81.66
C GLU A 189 12.68 9.21 82.12
N VAL A 190 11.74 9.28 81.18
CA VAL A 190 10.32 9.00 81.45
C VAL A 190 10.08 7.52 81.21
N THR A 191 9.68 6.78 82.25
CA THR A 191 9.50 5.33 82.18
C THR A 191 8.02 4.98 82.22
N ASP A 192 7.53 4.30 81.19
CA ASP A 192 6.19 3.71 81.15
C ASP A 192 6.32 2.21 81.52
N PHE A 193 6.14 1.92 82.81
CA PHE A 193 6.25 0.57 83.35
C PHE A 193 5.21 -0.40 82.78
N ALA A 194 4.04 0.09 82.33
CA ALA A 194 2.96 -0.77 81.85
C ALA A 194 3.28 -1.39 80.48
N LYS A 195 4.06 -0.69 79.66
CA LYS A 195 4.50 -1.14 78.33
C LYS A 195 6.01 -1.42 78.24
N ASP A 196 6.73 -1.34 79.37
CA ASP A 196 8.18 -1.47 79.48
C ASP A 196 8.96 -0.56 78.50
N ARG A 197 8.54 0.71 78.41
CA ARG A 197 9.14 1.71 77.52
C ARG A 197 9.88 2.77 78.31
N LYS A 198 10.99 3.27 77.76
CA LYS A 198 11.78 4.35 78.36
C LYS A 198 12.05 5.42 77.33
N LEU A 199 11.68 6.67 77.64
CA LEU A 199 11.94 7.80 76.78
C LEU A 199 12.99 8.73 77.44
N PRO A 200 14.25 8.69 76.99
CA PRO A 200 15.27 9.60 77.50
C PRO A 200 15.11 10.99 76.87
N ILE A 201 14.93 12.01 77.71
CA ILE A 201 14.72 13.40 77.33
C ILE A 201 15.89 14.23 77.85
N SER A 202 16.49 15.02 76.97
CA SER A 202 17.41 16.08 77.30
C SER A 202 16.65 17.34 77.70
N VAL A 203 16.93 17.85 78.90
CA VAL A 203 16.40 19.10 79.44
C VAL A 203 17.53 20.11 79.49
N ALA A 204 17.50 21.10 78.60
CA ALA A 204 18.43 22.21 78.61
C ALA A 204 17.72 23.44 79.21
N TYR A 205 18.27 24.03 80.26
CA TYR A 205 17.63 25.17 80.93
C TYR A 205 18.54 26.38 81.16
N ARG A 206 17.98 27.59 81.15
CA ARG A 206 18.61 28.82 81.65
C ARG A 206 17.80 29.35 82.82
N ALA A 207 18.46 29.63 83.94
CA ALA A 207 17.81 30.16 85.14
C ALA A 207 18.30 31.57 85.47
N SER A 208 17.41 32.42 85.96
CA SER A 208 17.73 33.76 86.48
C SER A 208 16.94 34.04 87.76
N CYS A 209 17.58 34.63 88.76
CA CYS A 209 16.92 35.01 90.02
C CYS A 209 16.05 36.25 89.84
N LEU A 210 14.82 36.21 90.36
CA LEU A 210 13.93 37.37 90.35
C LEU A 210 14.34 38.38 91.44
N PRO A 211 14.09 39.70 91.26
CA PRO A 211 14.37 40.71 92.27
C PRO A 211 13.56 40.43 93.55
N GLY A 212 14.23 40.31 94.70
CA GLY A 212 13.60 40.01 96.00
C GLY A 212 13.65 38.54 96.43
N GLU A 213 13.95 37.61 95.53
CA GLU A 213 13.91 36.16 95.80
C GLU A 213 15.27 35.54 96.19
N LYS A 214 16.29 36.38 96.41
CA LYS A 214 17.68 35.92 96.63
C LYS A 214 17.82 35.00 97.86
N GLU A 215 17.09 35.29 98.93
CA GLU A 215 17.08 34.49 100.16
C GLU A 215 16.44 33.12 99.93
N LYS A 216 15.34 33.08 99.16
CA LYS A 216 14.63 31.84 98.81
C LYS A 216 15.48 30.93 97.92
N VAL A 217 16.18 31.49 96.93
CA VAL A 217 17.12 30.74 96.07
C VAL A 217 18.27 30.17 96.91
N ALA A 218 18.86 30.97 97.81
CA ALA A 218 19.95 30.52 98.68
C ALA A 218 19.50 29.44 99.67
N GLN A 219 18.27 29.51 100.19
CA GLN A 219 17.70 28.50 101.09
C GLN A 219 17.34 27.21 100.36
N ALA A 220 16.83 27.30 99.13
CA ALA A 220 16.40 26.15 98.34
C ALA A 220 17.56 25.37 97.68
N LEU A 221 18.66 26.05 97.35
CA LEU A 221 19.84 25.47 96.69
C LEU A 221 21.11 25.43 97.58
N GLY A 222 21.06 25.97 98.80
CA GLY A 222 22.15 25.94 99.76
C GLY A 222 22.16 24.64 100.55
N GLY A 223 23.07 23.73 100.20
CA GLY A 223 23.28 22.45 100.87
C GLY A 223 24.74 21.99 100.75
N ASP A 224 25.01 20.71 101.02
CA ASP A 224 26.36 20.14 101.02
C ASP A 224 26.98 19.98 99.60
N ASN A 225 26.15 20.04 98.55
CA ASN A 225 26.56 19.94 97.15
C ASN A 225 26.58 21.30 96.44
N SER A 226 27.10 21.33 95.21
CA SER A 226 27.03 22.54 94.40
C SER A 226 25.56 22.92 94.10
N PRO A 227 25.21 24.23 94.10
CA PRO A 227 23.86 24.68 93.80
C PRO A 227 23.31 24.21 92.45
N GLY A 228 24.20 23.98 91.47
CA GLY A 228 23.82 23.41 90.17
C GLY A 228 23.36 21.95 90.27
N TYR A 229 24.05 21.13 91.06
CA TYR A 229 23.67 19.73 91.26
C TYR A 229 22.34 19.59 92.00
N GLU A 230 22.11 20.40 93.04
CA GLU A 230 20.81 20.40 93.74
C GLU A 230 19.67 20.86 92.83
N PHE A 231 19.95 21.81 91.92
CA PHE A 231 18.96 22.23 90.94
C PHE A 231 18.66 21.14 89.89
N ASP A 232 19.67 20.45 89.37
CA ASP A 232 19.51 19.31 88.45
C ASP A 232 18.66 18.20 89.07
N LYS A 233 18.89 17.92 90.36
CA LYS A 233 18.10 16.94 91.13
C LYS A 233 16.64 17.36 91.26
N ARG A 234 16.36 18.65 91.45
CA ARG A 234 15.00 19.20 91.50
C ARG A 234 14.30 19.08 90.15
N ILE A 235 14.97 19.43 89.05
CA ILE A 235 14.39 19.29 87.70
C ILE A 235 14.07 17.81 87.40
N LYS A 236 14.98 16.87 87.70
CA LYS A 236 14.72 15.43 87.57
C LYS A 236 13.50 14.99 88.35
N ARG A 237 13.38 15.45 89.60
CA ARG A 237 12.24 15.15 90.47
C ARG A 237 10.94 15.73 89.91
N TRP A 238 10.93 16.97 89.44
CA TRP A 238 9.74 17.60 88.87
C TRP A 238 9.29 16.93 87.58
N VAL A 239 10.22 16.58 86.68
CA VAL A 239 9.88 15.82 85.47
C VAL A 239 9.26 14.48 85.85
N PHE A 240 9.81 13.78 86.84
CA PHE A 240 9.22 12.54 87.36
C PHE A 240 7.82 12.78 87.93
N GLU A 241 7.64 13.68 88.90
CA GLU A 241 6.34 14.01 89.52
C GLU A 241 5.26 14.36 88.48
N LEU A 242 5.63 15.13 87.44
CA LEU A 242 4.69 15.57 86.42
C LEU A 242 4.36 14.46 85.40
N THR A 243 5.27 13.52 85.15
CA THR A 243 5.11 12.51 84.10
C THR A 243 4.79 11.10 84.59
N ASP A 244 5.04 10.76 85.86
CA ASP A 244 4.93 9.39 86.40
C ASP A 244 3.51 8.80 86.23
N GLU A 245 2.47 9.51 86.66
CA GLU A 245 1.08 9.04 86.55
C GLU A 245 0.53 9.04 85.11
N ARG A 246 1.22 9.69 84.16
CA ARG A 246 0.78 9.87 82.76
C ARG A 246 1.89 9.51 81.75
N ALA A 247 2.82 8.64 82.13
CA ALA A 247 4.02 8.36 81.34
C ALA A 247 3.68 7.83 79.95
N ALA A 248 2.70 6.94 79.84
CA ALA A 248 2.23 6.41 78.57
C ALA A 248 1.63 7.51 77.66
N GLU A 249 0.77 8.38 78.23
CA GLU A 249 0.14 9.49 77.50
C GLU A 249 1.19 10.52 77.05
N PHE A 250 2.18 10.77 77.89
CA PHE A 250 3.29 11.68 77.61
C PHE A 250 4.20 11.14 76.51
N ILE A 251 4.57 9.86 76.54
CA ILE A 251 5.40 9.22 75.49
C ILE A 251 4.65 9.22 74.16
N ASP A 252 3.39 8.78 74.13
CA ASP A 252 2.61 8.64 72.89
C ASP A 252 2.32 10.02 72.24
N ASN A 253 2.26 11.10 73.03
CA ASN A 253 1.98 12.46 72.55
C ASN A 253 3.14 13.44 72.81
N TYR A 254 4.38 12.96 72.83
CA TYR A 254 5.56 13.71 73.23
C TYR A 254 5.62 15.12 72.65
N TYR A 255 5.53 15.27 71.32
CA TYR A 255 5.65 16.58 70.68
C TYR A 255 4.55 17.57 71.07
N SER A 256 3.35 17.09 71.38
CA SER A 256 2.22 17.91 71.82
C SER A 256 2.30 18.25 73.31
N GLN A 257 2.89 17.37 74.13
CA GLN A 257 3.00 17.52 75.59
C GLN A 257 4.28 18.25 76.03
N VAL A 258 5.29 18.40 75.16
CA VAL A 258 6.55 19.10 75.46
C VAL A 258 6.31 20.53 75.95
N HIS A 259 5.42 21.28 75.32
CA HIS A 259 5.15 22.67 75.72
C HIS A 259 4.48 22.75 77.10
N TRP A 260 3.58 21.81 77.40
CA TRP A 260 2.97 21.70 78.71
C TRP A 260 4.03 21.44 79.79
N LEU A 261 4.87 20.41 79.61
CA LEU A 261 5.92 20.07 80.57
C LEU A 261 6.92 21.22 80.76
N GLN A 262 7.26 21.95 79.69
CA GLN A 262 8.10 23.15 79.79
C GLN A 262 7.46 24.22 80.69
N ASN A 263 6.16 24.48 80.57
CA ASN A 263 5.48 25.48 81.37
C ASN A 263 5.32 25.07 82.85
N GLU A 264 5.04 23.80 83.13
CA GLU A 264 4.98 23.28 84.50
C GLU A 264 6.34 23.37 85.20
N LEU A 265 7.44 23.04 84.50
CA LEU A 265 8.80 23.21 85.03
C LEU A 265 9.13 24.68 85.33
N LYS A 266 8.67 25.62 84.49
CA LYS A 266 8.84 27.06 84.74
C LYS A 266 8.09 27.51 86.00
N THR A 267 6.86 27.02 86.17
CA THR A 267 6.00 27.35 87.31
C THR A 267 6.61 26.83 88.61
N LYS A 268 6.97 25.53 88.66
CA LYS A 268 7.64 24.92 89.82
C LYS A 268 8.96 25.60 90.18
N ALA A 269 9.78 26.02 89.20
CA ALA A 269 11.01 26.75 89.47
C ALA A 269 10.79 28.13 90.10
N ALA A 270 9.75 28.85 89.69
CA ALA A 270 9.39 30.13 90.27
C ALA A 270 8.79 29.97 91.68
N GLU A 271 7.89 29.00 91.87
CA GLU A 271 7.18 28.78 93.13
C GLU A 271 8.04 28.13 94.22
N GLU A 272 8.78 27.07 93.89
CA GLU A 272 9.56 26.31 94.88
C GLU A 272 10.93 26.93 95.19
N ILE A 273 11.53 27.67 94.23
CA ILE A 273 12.93 28.15 94.35
C ILE A 273 13.05 29.67 94.17
N GLY A 274 12.13 30.33 93.48
CA GLY A 274 12.22 31.78 93.18
C GLY A 274 13.03 32.10 91.91
N LEU A 275 13.23 31.11 91.03
CA LEU A 275 13.96 31.26 89.77
C LEU A 275 13.01 31.40 88.58
N LYS A 276 13.28 32.36 87.70
CA LYS A 276 12.72 32.37 86.35
C LYS A 276 13.51 31.39 85.49
N LEU A 277 12.81 30.45 84.87
CA LEU A 277 13.40 29.39 84.07
C LEU A 277 13.02 29.51 82.58
N ASP A 278 13.98 29.29 81.70
CA ASP A 278 13.76 29.05 80.28
C ASP A 278 14.22 27.63 79.95
N VAL A 279 13.28 26.73 79.67
CA VAL A 279 13.55 25.30 79.44
C VAL A 279 13.33 24.92 77.99
N ARG A 280 14.23 24.10 77.45
CA ARG A 280 14.09 23.39 76.17
C ARG A 280 14.16 21.88 76.41
N LEU A 281 13.16 21.16 75.91
CA LEU A 281 13.14 19.69 75.92
C LEU A 281 13.46 19.15 74.52
N SER A 282 14.23 18.06 74.46
CA SER A 282 14.50 17.32 73.22
C SER A 282 14.75 15.85 73.51
N LEU A 283 14.49 14.97 72.54
CA LEU A 283 14.84 13.55 72.67
C LEU A 283 16.35 13.37 72.71
N LYS A 284 16.85 12.65 73.71
CA LYS A 284 18.25 12.23 73.75
C LYS A 284 18.52 11.29 72.57
N ASN A 285 19.70 11.37 71.98
CA ASN A 285 20.15 10.52 70.86
C ASN A 285 19.40 10.69 69.52
N ARG A 286 18.63 11.77 69.29
CA ARG A 286 18.03 12.07 67.97
C ARG A 286 19.04 12.01 66.81
N LYS A 287 20.31 12.35 67.07
CA LYS A 287 21.42 12.32 66.09
C LYS A 287 21.99 10.92 65.83
N GLN A 288 21.67 9.91 66.65
CA GLN A 288 22.18 8.54 66.54
C GLN A 288 21.17 7.57 65.90
N LEU A 289 19.99 8.07 65.50
CA LEU A 289 18.98 7.31 64.76
C LEU A 289 19.39 7.18 63.28
N GLU A 290 20.49 6.46 63.03
CA GLU A 290 20.96 6.17 61.68
C GLU A 290 20.16 5.00 61.07
N PRO A 291 20.00 4.96 59.73
CA PRO A 291 19.44 3.82 59.03
C PRO A 291 20.15 2.49 59.37
N VAL A 292 19.37 1.46 59.67
CA VAL A 292 19.84 0.11 59.98
C VAL A 292 20.04 -0.66 58.68
N LYS A 293 21.29 -0.94 58.30
CA LYS A 293 21.60 -1.76 57.12
C LYS A 293 21.72 -3.23 57.48
N ILE A 294 20.83 -4.05 56.92
CA ILE A 294 20.94 -5.50 56.90
C ILE A 294 21.65 -5.87 55.60
N GLY A 295 22.94 -6.19 55.70
CA GLY A 295 23.76 -6.57 54.54
C GLY A 295 23.27 -7.84 53.83
N LEU A 296 23.77 -8.05 52.61
CA LEU A 296 23.40 -9.16 51.74
C LEU A 296 23.59 -10.52 52.45
N LYS A 297 22.48 -11.22 52.70
CA LYS A 297 22.48 -12.55 53.32
C LYS A 297 21.67 -13.53 52.49
N GLU A 298 22.23 -14.71 52.30
CA GLU A 298 21.52 -15.85 51.74
C GLU A 298 20.64 -16.49 52.81
N ILE A 299 19.34 -16.55 52.54
CA ILE A 299 18.32 -17.09 53.41
C ILE A 299 17.61 -18.22 52.66
N PRO A 300 17.54 -19.43 53.25
CA PRO A 300 16.71 -20.49 52.68
C PRO A 300 15.23 -20.19 52.92
N VAL A 301 14.41 -20.32 51.87
CA VAL A 301 12.97 -20.02 51.91
C VAL A 301 12.13 -21.14 51.30
N TYR A 302 10.87 -21.21 51.72
CA TYR A 302 9.84 -22.06 51.15
C TYR A 302 8.73 -21.18 50.61
N VAL A 303 8.02 -21.66 49.58
CA VAL A 303 6.86 -20.98 48.98
C VAL A 303 5.62 -21.87 49.11
N LYS A 304 4.44 -21.29 48.93
CA LYS A 304 3.14 -21.89 49.29
C LYS A 304 2.86 -23.26 48.68
N ASP A 305 3.28 -23.46 47.43
CA ASP A 305 2.88 -24.57 46.58
C ASP A 305 4.06 -25.43 46.09
N TYR A 306 5.24 -25.29 46.73
CA TYR A 306 6.47 -26.01 46.40
C TYR A 306 7.27 -26.36 47.66
N ASP A 307 7.54 -27.66 47.85
CA ASP A 307 8.12 -28.21 49.08
C ASP A 307 9.66 -28.20 49.13
N ASN A 308 10.34 -27.85 48.03
CA ASN A 308 11.80 -27.82 48.01
C ASN A 308 12.35 -26.45 48.46
N LEU A 309 13.54 -26.50 49.07
CA LEU A 309 14.26 -25.33 49.55
C LEU A 309 14.69 -24.43 48.39
N LEU A 310 14.40 -23.14 48.48
CA LEU A 310 14.84 -22.10 47.53
C LEU A 310 15.85 -21.17 48.19
N ASP A 311 16.79 -20.66 47.41
CA ASP A 311 17.75 -19.65 47.86
C ASP A 311 17.21 -18.24 47.59
N LEU A 312 17.31 -17.37 48.60
CA LEU A 312 16.97 -15.97 48.51
C LEU A 312 18.11 -15.13 49.09
N GLU A 313 18.70 -14.29 48.27
CA GLU A 313 19.61 -13.22 48.69
C GLU A 313 18.77 -12.01 49.07
N VAL A 314 18.94 -11.51 50.30
CA VAL A 314 18.22 -10.34 50.80
C VAL A 314 19.21 -9.29 51.30
N GLU A 315 18.99 -8.04 50.88
CA GLU A 315 19.63 -6.87 51.45
C GLU A 315 18.57 -5.79 51.69
N THR A 316 18.57 -5.15 52.86
CA THR A 316 17.56 -4.14 53.19
C THR A 316 18.08 -3.11 54.15
N GLU A 317 17.55 -1.89 54.05
CA GLU A 317 17.80 -0.81 55.00
C GLU A 317 16.49 -0.44 55.70
N LEU A 318 16.52 -0.41 57.03
CA LEU A 318 15.39 0.05 57.84
C LEU A 318 15.66 1.47 58.29
N ILE A 319 14.73 2.37 58.00
CA ILE A 319 14.80 3.79 58.33
C ILE A 319 13.78 4.14 59.41
N VAL A 320 14.11 5.15 60.21
CA VAL A 320 13.21 5.62 61.27
C VAL A 320 12.07 6.42 60.67
N ASP A 321 10.85 5.96 60.92
CA ASP A 321 9.61 6.63 60.49
C ASP A 321 9.01 7.45 61.64
N ASP A 322 9.03 6.91 62.87
CA ASP A 322 8.60 7.60 64.09
C ASP A 322 9.77 7.64 65.10
N PRO A 323 10.44 8.80 65.25
CA PRO A 323 11.57 8.96 66.17
C PRO A 323 11.20 8.72 67.64
N VAL A 324 9.95 8.96 68.06
CA VAL A 324 9.54 8.78 69.45
C VAL A 324 9.37 7.30 69.74
N LYS A 325 8.64 6.58 68.89
CA LYS A 325 8.49 5.12 69.00
C LYS A 325 9.84 4.41 68.91
N ALA A 326 10.68 4.78 67.93
CA ALA A 326 12.01 4.20 67.76
C ALA A 326 12.89 4.45 68.99
N THR A 327 12.93 5.67 69.52
CA THR A 327 13.74 5.96 70.72
C THR A 327 13.20 5.27 71.98
N SER A 328 11.88 5.06 72.06
CA SER A 328 11.23 4.43 73.22
C SER A 328 11.35 2.89 73.27
N ASN A 329 11.57 2.24 72.11
CA ASN A 329 11.54 0.79 71.96
C ASN A 329 12.93 0.18 71.66
N LEU A 330 13.93 0.97 71.27
CA LEU A 330 15.25 0.47 70.87
C LEU A 330 16.24 0.56 72.04
N ASP A 331 16.57 -0.59 72.63
CA ASP A 331 17.71 -0.76 73.55
C ASP A 331 18.99 -1.17 72.79
N TYR A 332 20.15 -1.17 73.45
CA TYR A 332 21.47 -1.41 72.84
C TYR A 332 21.59 -2.78 72.11
N ASP A 333 20.77 -3.77 72.47
CA ASP A 333 20.72 -5.13 71.85
C ASP A 333 19.72 -5.27 70.67
N CYS A 334 19.10 -4.18 70.21
CA CYS A 334 18.04 -4.21 69.19
C CYS A 334 18.46 -4.75 67.80
N TRP A 335 19.75 -4.70 67.46
CA TRP A 335 20.27 -5.07 66.13
C TRP A 335 20.04 -6.54 65.76
N ASN A 336 20.35 -7.44 66.69
CA ASN A 336 20.18 -8.87 66.48
C ASN A 336 18.69 -9.24 66.44
N PHE A 337 17.88 -8.56 67.25
CA PHE A 337 16.43 -8.74 67.27
C PHE A 337 15.79 -8.33 65.95
N LEU A 338 16.06 -7.11 65.45
CA LEU A 338 15.49 -6.61 64.19
C LEU A 338 15.92 -7.45 62.99
N THR A 339 17.18 -7.88 62.95
CA THR A 339 17.70 -8.75 61.88
C THR A 339 17.00 -10.11 61.87
N ASN A 340 16.82 -10.72 63.03
CA ASN A 340 16.14 -12.02 63.16
C ASN A 340 14.64 -11.90 62.86
N LEU A 341 13.98 -10.85 63.36
CA LEU A 341 12.57 -10.58 63.09
C LEU A 341 12.33 -10.42 61.58
N THR A 342 13.13 -9.60 60.91
CA THR A 342 13.02 -9.36 59.47
C THR A 342 13.19 -10.66 58.68
N LYS A 343 14.18 -11.49 59.03
CA LYS A 343 14.41 -12.79 58.40
C LYS A 343 13.22 -13.73 58.56
N LEU A 344 12.69 -13.87 59.77
CA LEU A 344 11.57 -14.77 60.07
C LEU A 344 10.29 -14.34 59.34
N GLU A 345 10.02 -13.04 59.30
CA GLU A 345 8.83 -12.52 58.62
C GLU A 345 8.90 -12.65 57.10
N ILE A 346 10.09 -12.50 56.49
CA ILE A 346 10.30 -12.80 55.07
C ILE A 346 10.01 -14.28 54.77
N GLN A 347 10.59 -15.20 55.57
CA GLN A 347 10.37 -16.64 55.39
C GLN A 347 8.90 -17.02 55.53
N LYS A 348 8.20 -16.42 56.50
CA LYS A 348 6.78 -16.66 56.74
C LYS A 348 5.92 -16.15 55.57
N SER A 349 6.13 -14.92 55.14
CA SER A 349 5.32 -14.30 54.08
C SER A 349 5.44 -15.05 52.76
N LEU A 350 6.65 -15.46 52.36
CA LEU A 350 6.86 -16.25 51.14
C LEU A 350 6.14 -17.60 51.19
N ARG A 351 6.18 -18.27 52.35
CA ARG A 351 5.54 -19.58 52.54
C ARG A 351 4.02 -19.50 52.50
N GLU A 352 3.42 -18.42 52.98
CA GLU A 352 1.96 -18.29 53.09
C GLU A 352 1.33 -17.69 51.82
N ASN A 353 2.03 -16.77 51.16
CA ASN A 353 1.43 -15.88 50.15
C ASN A 353 2.02 -16.04 48.74
N THR A 354 3.25 -16.50 48.60
CA THR A 354 3.93 -16.55 47.29
C THR A 354 3.85 -17.95 46.69
N THR A 355 3.45 -18.03 45.41
CA THR A 355 3.54 -19.28 44.62
C THR A 355 4.91 -19.42 43.95
N ILE A 356 5.28 -20.63 43.56
CA ILE A 356 6.53 -20.89 42.84
C ILE A 356 6.60 -20.12 41.51
N SER A 357 5.47 -19.93 40.83
CA SER A 357 5.40 -19.12 39.61
C SER A 357 5.75 -17.66 39.89
N GLN A 358 5.12 -17.06 40.90
CA GLN A 358 5.42 -15.68 41.31
C GLN A 358 6.87 -15.53 41.77
N PHE A 359 7.42 -16.55 42.45
CA PHE A 359 8.82 -16.55 42.86
C PHE A 359 9.81 -16.56 41.68
N TYR A 360 9.47 -17.16 40.54
CA TYR A 360 10.37 -17.18 39.37
C TYR A 360 10.16 -16.00 38.41
N TYR A 361 8.91 -15.57 38.20
CA TYR A 361 8.58 -14.52 37.22
C TYR A 361 8.42 -13.12 37.82
N GLU A 362 7.99 -13.02 39.09
CA GLU A 362 7.55 -11.76 39.71
C GLU A 362 8.34 -11.43 40.98
N LEU A 363 9.48 -12.10 41.22
CA LEU A 363 10.28 -11.94 42.43
C LEU A 363 10.62 -10.48 42.70
N LYS A 364 11.07 -9.75 41.68
CA LYS A 364 11.54 -8.37 41.79
C LYS A 364 10.41 -7.34 41.83
N ASP A 365 9.18 -7.75 41.53
CA ASP A 365 8.03 -6.87 41.37
C ASP A 365 6.96 -7.19 42.42
N THR A 366 5.97 -8.02 42.09
CA THR A 366 4.82 -8.34 42.95
C THR A 366 5.27 -8.88 44.30
N VAL A 367 6.16 -9.88 44.30
CA VAL A 367 6.63 -10.52 45.55
C VAL A 367 7.40 -9.52 46.41
N ARG A 368 8.28 -8.70 45.80
CA ARG A 368 9.00 -7.64 46.52
C ARG A 368 8.03 -6.65 47.17
N HIS A 369 7.00 -6.24 46.45
CA HIS A 369 6.04 -5.26 46.94
C HIS A 369 5.23 -5.82 48.12
N GLU A 370 4.74 -7.05 48.00
CA GLU A 370 4.03 -7.73 49.09
C GLU A 370 4.92 -7.90 50.33
N LEU A 371 6.19 -8.27 50.15
CA LEU A 371 7.16 -8.36 51.25
C LEU A 371 7.40 -7.02 51.93
N VAL A 372 7.56 -5.93 51.17
CA VAL A 372 7.73 -4.58 51.75
C VAL A 372 6.51 -4.18 52.56
N ASN A 373 5.29 -4.43 52.05
CA ASN A 373 4.06 -4.11 52.76
C ASN A 373 3.91 -4.93 54.05
N HIS A 374 4.20 -6.22 53.99
CA HIS A 374 4.20 -7.11 55.15
C HIS A 374 5.20 -6.63 56.20
N LEU A 375 6.46 -6.38 55.81
CA LEU A 375 7.51 -5.91 56.71
C LEU A 375 7.17 -4.54 57.32
N ASN A 376 6.67 -3.58 56.55
CA ASN A 376 6.27 -2.26 57.06
C ASN A 376 5.17 -2.37 58.12
N SER A 377 4.20 -3.28 57.96
CA SER A 377 3.13 -3.49 58.95
C SER A 377 3.63 -4.00 60.30
N ILE A 378 4.73 -4.77 60.30
CA ILE A 378 5.36 -5.29 61.51
C ILE A 378 6.30 -4.24 62.12
N LEU A 379 7.07 -3.55 61.28
CA LEU A 379 8.08 -2.58 61.68
C LEU A 379 7.49 -1.24 62.18
N ASP A 380 6.28 -0.87 61.76
CA ASP A 380 5.58 0.34 62.27
C ASP A 380 5.41 0.32 63.79
N LYS A 381 5.21 -0.86 64.38
CA LYS A 381 5.12 -1.03 65.85
C LYS A 381 6.41 -0.62 66.56
N GLN A 382 7.54 -0.66 65.85
CA GLN A 382 8.87 -0.27 66.33
C GLN A 382 9.26 1.16 65.90
N GLY A 383 8.40 1.87 65.16
CA GLY A 383 8.71 3.19 64.61
C GLY A 383 9.67 3.15 63.41
N LEU A 384 9.80 1.99 62.75
CA LEU A 384 10.69 1.76 61.62
C LEU A 384 9.90 1.46 60.34
N ARG A 385 10.49 1.74 59.18
CA ARG A 385 10.00 1.28 57.89
C ARG A 385 11.14 0.82 56.98
N VAL A 386 10.82 0.03 55.97
CA VAL A 386 11.77 -0.39 54.94
C VAL A 386 12.10 0.81 54.05
N GLY A 387 13.38 1.19 53.99
CA GLY A 387 13.93 2.19 53.08
C GLY A 387 14.16 1.60 51.68
N TYR A 388 14.80 0.43 51.61
CA TYR A 388 14.85 -0.40 50.41
C TYR A 388 14.86 -1.89 50.75
N LEU A 389 14.40 -2.70 49.79
CA LEU A 389 14.49 -4.15 49.82
C LEU A 389 15.05 -4.63 48.47
N PHE A 390 16.24 -5.20 48.51
CA PHE A 390 16.83 -5.93 47.40
C PHE A 390 16.63 -7.43 47.65
N ILE A 391 16.07 -8.12 46.65
CA ILE A 391 15.90 -9.56 46.66
C ILE A 391 16.36 -10.17 45.35
N ASN A 392 17.05 -11.30 45.43
CA ASN A 392 17.55 -12.04 44.29
C ASN A 392 17.59 -13.55 44.59
N SER A 393 17.66 -14.38 43.55
CA SER A 393 17.83 -15.83 43.69
C SER A 393 18.78 -16.35 42.62
N LYS A 394 19.78 -17.14 43.03
CA LYS A 394 20.71 -17.83 42.12
C LYS A 394 20.00 -18.93 41.37
N THR A 395 19.02 -19.62 41.99
CA THR A 395 18.22 -20.64 41.30
C THR A 395 17.39 -20.04 40.16
N VAL A 396 16.75 -18.89 40.38
CA VAL A 396 16.01 -18.18 39.31
C VAL A 396 16.95 -17.70 38.21
N SER A 397 18.14 -17.20 38.58
CA SER A 397 19.13 -16.67 37.63
C SER A 397 19.82 -17.74 36.77
N SER A 398 19.85 -19.00 37.22
CA SER A 398 20.52 -20.12 36.53
C SER A 398 19.56 -21.05 35.78
N SER A 399 18.27 -21.04 36.12
CA SER A 399 17.26 -21.83 35.42
C SER A 399 16.84 -21.21 34.09
N LEU A 400 16.72 -22.02 33.04
CA LEU A 400 16.02 -21.63 31.81
C LEU A 400 14.53 -21.44 32.14
N LEU A 401 14.11 -20.19 32.31
CA LEU A 401 12.71 -19.84 32.50
C LEU A 401 11.88 -20.44 31.35
N PRO A 402 10.84 -21.24 31.65
CA PRO A 402 9.92 -21.72 30.64
C PRO A 402 9.25 -20.51 29.96
N LYS A 403 9.23 -20.53 28.63
CA LYS A 403 8.56 -19.49 27.85
C LYS A 403 7.05 -19.72 27.96
N GLU A 404 6.29 -18.66 28.20
CA GLU A 404 4.82 -18.73 28.32
C GLU A 404 4.18 -19.31 27.05
N LEU A 405 4.69 -18.91 25.88
CA LEU A 405 4.33 -19.43 24.56
C LEU A 405 5.58 -19.94 23.86
N VAL A 406 5.48 -21.14 23.30
CA VAL A 406 6.54 -21.78 22.52
C VAL A 406 6.00 -22.16 21.17
N GLU A 407 6.66 -21.67 20.11
CA GLU A 407 6.35 -22.01 18.73
C GLU A 407 7.52 -22.78 18.12
N ILE A 408 7.25 -23.97 17.59
CA ILE A 408 8.25 -24.85 16.99
C ILE A 408 7.73 -25.38 15.67
N GLN A 409 8.57 -25.29 14.64
CA GLN A 409 8.34 -25.88 13.33
C GLN A 409 9.34 -27.00 13.13
N TYR A 410 8.84 -28.21 12.85
CA TYR A 410 9.70 -29.36 12.62
C TYR A 410 9.12 -30.30 11.55
N PRO A 411 9.83 -30.50 10.42
CA PRO A 411 9.47 -31.50 9.44
C PRO A 411 9.93 -32.90 9.91
N VAL A 412 9.02 -33.87 9.91
CA VAL A 412 9.36 -35.28 10.17
C VAL A 412 9.45 -36.04 8.86
N GLU A 413 10.61 -36.62 8.59
CA GLU A 413 10.82 -37.53 7.47
C GLU A 413 10.31 -38.95 7.81
N CYS A 414 9.40 -39.46 6.98
CA CYS A 414 8.70 -40.73 7.20
C CYS A 414 8.77 -41.61 5.96
N LYS A 415 8.74 -42.93 6.16
CA LYS A 415 8.51 -43.92 5.09
C LYS A 415 7.06 -44.39 5.17
N VAL A 416 6.45 -44.62 4.01
CA VAL A 416 5.05 -45.00 3.85
C VAL A 416 4.94 -46.16 2.86
N GLN A 417 3.78 -46.82 2.78
CA GLN A 417 3.60 -47.92 1.85
C GLN A 417 3.44 -47.41 0.40
N LYS A 418 3.93 -48.23 -0.55
CA LYS A 418 3.82 -48.05 -2.02
C LYS A 418 4.46 -46.77 -2.60
N TYR A 419 5.31 -46.10 -1.83
CA TYR A 419 6.15 -45.01 -2.30
C TYR A 419 7.60 -45.27 -1.89
N ALA A 420 8.52 -45.20 -2.86
CA ALA A 420 9.94 -45.47 -2.63
C ALA A 420 10.67 -44.30 -1.94
N GLY A 421 10.14 -43.07 -2.08
CA GLY A 421 10.69 -41.87 -1.47
C GLY A 421 10.28 -41.67 -0.02
N SER A 422 10.77 -40.57 0.58
CA SER A 422 10.40 -40.15 1.93
C SER A 422 9.29 -39.10 1.90
N VAL A 423 8.33 -39.23 2.80
CA VAL A 423 7.26 -38.26 3.03
C VAL A 423 7.68 -37.32 4.16
N TYR A 424 7.64 -36.02 3.91
CA TYR A 424 7.88 -34.98 4.91
C TYR A 424 6.56 -34.45 5.43
N VAL A 425 6.32 -34.61 6.73
CA VAL A 425 5.18 -33.99 7.42
C VAL A 425 5.67 -32.76 8.15
N GLU A 426 5.27 -31.58 7.69
CA GLU A 426 5.56 -30.34 8.39
C GLU A 426 4.62 -30.22 9.60
N ASN A 427 5.21 -30.10 10.79
CA ASN A 427 4.47 -29.91 12.03
C ASN A 427 4.74 -28.50 12.55
N ASN A 428 3.68 -27.73 12.71
CA ASN A 428 3.71 -26.38 13.25
C ASN A 428 3.02 -26.40 14.62
N LEU A 429 3.80 -26.32 15.69
CA LEU A 429 3.35 -26.55 17.06
C LEU A 429 3.40 -25.26 17.88
N GLN A 430 2.31 -24.95 18.58
CA GLN A 430 2.22 -23.90 19.58
C GLN A 430 1.84 -24.49 20.94
N MET A 431 2.69 -24.27 21.94
CA MET A 431 2.50 -24.77 23.30
C MET A 431 2.41 -23.61 24.29
N LEU A 432 1.55 -23.77 25.30
CA LEU A 432 1.44 -22.85 26.44
C LEU A 432 1.87 -23.54 27.73
N SER A 433 2.65 -22.85 28.55
CA SER A 433 2.95 -23.29 29.90
C SER A 433 1.67 -23.33 30.74
N GLN A 434 1.40 -24.44 31.42
CA GLN A 434 0.21 -24.62 32.27
C GLN A 434 0.57 -25.03 33.70
N ASP A 435 1.54 -25.92 33.89
CA ASP A 435 1.99 -26.37 35.20
C ASP A 435 3.51 -26.31 35.30
N PHE A 436 3.98 -25.19 35.85
CA PHE A 436 5.39 -24.92 36.07
C PHE A 436 6.07 -25.99 36.96
N ARG A 437 5.34 -26.57 37.92
CA ARG A 437 5.88 -27.60 38.83
C ARG A 437 6.22 -28.87 38.08
N ARG A 438 5.36 -29.27 37.14
CA ARG A 438 5.62 -30.43 36.27
C ARG A 438 6.80 -30.20 35.36
N TYR A 439 6.98 -28.98 34.82
CA TYR A 439 8.13 -28.66 33.99
C TYR A 439 9.46 -28.76 34.73
N ILE A 440 9.54 -28.22 35.96
CA ILE A 440 10.72 -28.36 36.82
C ILE A 440 10.94 -29.83 37.19
N SER A 441 9.87 -30.56 37.55
CA SER A 441 9.96 -31.98 37.89
C SER A 441 10.45 -32.84 36.72
N ALA A 442 10.16 -32.42 35.48
CA ALA A 442 10.66 -33.02 34.24
C ALA A 442 12.12 -32.64 33.91
N GLN A 443 12.84 -32.00 34.84
CA GLN A 443 14.22 -31.51 34.68
C GLN A 443 14.39 -30.40 33.64
N SER A 444 13.34 -29.61 33.39
CA SER A 444 13.39 -28.45 32.50
C SER A 444 13.99 -28.77 31.12
N PRO A 445 13.40 -29.72 30.38
CA PRO A 445 13.98 -30.22 29.12
C PRO A 445 14.10 -29.10 28.08
N ASN A 446 15.07 -29.21 27.18
CA ASN A 446 15.13 -28.34 26.01
C ASN A 446 13.89 -28.59 25.14
N LEU A 447 12.98 -27.62 25.10
CA LEU A 447 11.67 -27.79 24.46
C LEU A 447 11.79 -28.07 22.96
N HIS A 448 12.79 -27.52 22.26
CA HIS A 448 12.98 -27.79 20.84
C HIS A 448 13.36 -29.25 20.60
N GLY A 449 14.47 -29.71 21.21
CA GLY A 449 14.91 -31.10 21.07
C GLY A 449 13.93 -32.13 21.63
N TRP A 450 13.16 -31.76 22.66
CA TRP A 450 12.07 -32.58 23.19
C TRP A 450 10.94 -32.74 22.17
N VAL A 451 10.47 -31.64 21.55
CA VAL A 451 9.42 -31.68 20.51
C VAL A 451 9.88 -32.50 19.31
N GLU A 452 11.11 -32.30 18.81
CA GLU A 452 11.68 -33.09 17.71
C GLU A 452 11.60 -34.59 18.01
N THR A 453 12.15 -35.00 19.16
CA THR A 453 12.20 -36.41 19.58
C THR A 453 10.80 -37.02 19.71
N LYS A 454 9.83 -36.24 20.21
CA LYS A 454 8.46 -36.72 20.42
C LYS A 454 7.68 -36.82 19.12
N LEU A 455 7.75 -35.79 18.27
CA LEU A 455 7.13 -35.82 16.95
C LEU A 455 7.67 -36.98 16.11
N GLU A 456 8.98 -37.24 16.11
CA GLU A 456 9.52 -38.40 15.41
C GLU A 456 8.93 -39.74 15.90
N LYS A 457 8.80 -39.91 17.22
CA LYS A 457 8.26 -41.14 17.84
C LYS A 457 6.75 -41.31 17.62
N ILE A 458 6.02 -40.22 17.39
CA ILE A 458 4.58 -40.25 17.13
C ILE A 458 4.30 -40.45 15.63
N VAL A 459 4.92 -39.63 14.78
CA VAL A 459 4.58 -39.55 13.35
C VAL A 459 5.12 -40.75 12.57
N LYS A 460 6.37 -41.19 12.82
CA LYS A 460 6.98 -42.29 12.03
C LYS A 460 6.19 -43.62 12.15
N PRO A 461 5.79 -44.09 13.35
CA PRO A 461 5.00 -45.32 13.46
C PRO A 461 3.59 -45.18 12.90
N LEU A 462 2.98 -44.00 13.04
CA LEU A 462 1.61 -43.75 12.57
C LEU A 462 1.49 -43.87 11.04
N LEU A 463 2.51 -43.43 10.31
CA LEU A 463 2.49 -43.38 8.85
C LEU A 463 3.11 -44.60 8.16
N LEU A 464 3.80 -45.47 8.92
CA LEU A 464 4.51 -46.62 8.36
C LEU A 464 3.58 -47.57 7.59
N ASP A 465 2.36 -47.80 8.10
CA ASP A 465 1.38 -48.72 7.51
C ASP A 465 0.35 -48.03 6.59
N LYS A 466 0.56 -46.75 6.29
CA LYS A 466 -0.36 -45.95 5.48
C LYS A 466 0.09 -45.90 4.03
N ASN A 467 -0.85 -45.98 3.10
CA ASN A 467 -0.56 -45.80 1.68
C ASN A 467 -0.31 -44.33 1.38
N TYR A 468 0.70 -44.07 0.54
CA TYR A 468 1.03 -42.71 0.12
C TYR A 468 -0.13 -41.97 -0.56
N ALA A 469 -0.89 -42.64 -1.42
CA ALA A 469 -2.03 -42.06 -2.12
C ALA A 469 -3.13 -41.57 -1.15
N ASP A 470 -3.39 -42.34 -0.08
CA ASP A 470 -4.41 -42.01 0.91
C ASP A 470 -3.96 -40.79 1.76
N ILE A 471 -2.69 -40.75 2.17
CA ILE A 471 -2.09 -39.63 2.92
C ILE A 471 -2.22 -38.30 2.17
N LEU A 472 -2.04 -38.31 0.84
CA LEU A 472 -2.16 -37.10 0.02
C LEU A 472 -3.62 -36.65 -0.10
N CYS A 473 -4.57 -37.59 -0.19
CA CYS A 473 -5.99 -37.28 -0.42
C CYS A 473 -6.68 -36.75 0.84
N ASP A 474 -6.42 -37.36 2.00
CA ASP A 474 -6.97 -36.95 3.29
C ASP A 474 -5.99 -37.30 4.42
N PHE A 475 -5.52 -36.27 5.13
CA PHE A 475 -4.59 -36.41 6.26
C PHE A 475 -5.24 -36.01 7.60
N SER A 476 -6.56 -35.76 7.60
CA SER A 476 -7.25 -35.21 8.77
C SER A 476 -7.23 -36.15 9.97
N GLN A 477 -7.38 -37.46 9.74
CA GLN A 477 -7.38 -38.48 10.79
C GLN A 477 -6.00 -38.63 11.43
N GLU A 478 -4.95 -38.67 10.61
CA GLU A 478 -3.57 -38.76 11.06
C GLU A 478 -3.13 -37.49 11.79
N ALA A 479 -3.49 -36.30 11.27
CA ALA A 479 -3.21 -35.03 11.93
C ALA A 479 -3.87 -34.96 13.33
N GLU A 480 -5.11 -35.43 13.45
CA GLU A 480 -5.81 -35.47 14.73
C GLU A 480 -5.17 -36.48 15.71
N ALA A 481 -4.72 -37.64 15.23
CA ALA A 481 -3.99 -38.60 16.04
C ALA A 481 -2.64 -38.03 16.53
N ILE A 482 -1.91 -37.32 15.67
CA ILE A 482 -0.66 -36.62 16.04
C ILE A 482 -0.96 -35.56 17.11
N ARG A 483 -2.02 -34.78 16.93
CA ARG A 483 -2.44 -33.76 17.89
C ARG A 483 -2.74 -34.36 19.26
N GLN A 484 -3.53 -35.42 19.32
CA GLN A 484 -3.90 -36.06 20.58
C GLN A 484 -2.68 -36.67 21.30
N ALA A 485 -1.82 -37.37 20.56
CA ALA A 485 -0.60 -37.94 21.13
C ALA A 485 0.35 -36.85 21.64
N MET A 486 0.50 -35.75 20.89
CA MET A 486 1.35 -34.63 21.29
C MET A 486 0.78 -33.86 22.48
N GLN A 487 -0.55 -33.77 22.60
CA GLN A 487 -1.22 -33.19 23.77
C GLN A 487 -0.89 -33.98 25.05
N ILE A 488 -1.00 -35.31 25.02
CA ILE A 488 -0.67 -36.17 26.16
C ILE A 488 0.79 -35.98 26.58
N GLU A 489 1.71 -35.96 25.60
CA GLU A 489 3.13 -35.76 25.86
C GLU A 489 3.42 -34.36 26.42
N ALA A 490 2.78 -33.30 25.91
CA ALA A 490 2.96 -31.93 26.41
C ALA A 490 2.47 -31.78 27.86
N GLU A 491 1.33 -32.39 28.20
CA GLU A 491 0.78 -32.38 29.56
C GLU A 491 1.69 -33.08 30.58
N SER A 492 2.50 -34.05 30.13
CA SER A 492 3.46 -34.76 30.99
C SER A 492 4.60 -33.87 31.48
N ILE A 493 4.94 -32.82 30.71
CA ILE A 493 5.98 -31.84 31.06
C ILE A 493 5.40 -30.50 31.54
N GLY A 494 4.09 -30.41 31.77
CA GLY A 494 3.43 -29.20 32.26
C GLY A 494 3.06 -28.17 31.19
N TYR A 495 3.03 -28.55 29.91
CA TYR A 495 2.56 -27.73 28.80
C TYR A 495 1.21 -28.22 28.27
N ARG A 496 0.48 -27.34 27.58
CA ARG A 496 -0.68 -27.73 26.75
C ARG A 496 -0.46 -27.31 25.31
N ILE A 497 -0.94 -28.09 24.36
CA ILE A 497 -0.94 -27.70 22.96
C ILE A 497 -2.09 -26.71 22.75
N LYS A 498 -1.74 -25.47 22.39
CA LYS A 498 -2.73 -24.48 21.96
C LYS A 498 -3.17 -24.78 20.54
N HIS A 499 -2.21 -25.11 19.68
CA HIS A 499 -2.43 -25.37 18.28
C HIS A 499 -1.33 -26.27 17.73
N ILE A 500 -1.70 -27.22 16.88
CA ILE A 500 -0.77 -28.00 16.07
C ILE A 500 -1.38 -28.20 14.69
N VAL A 501 -0.58 -27.96 13.67
CA VAL A 501 -0.94 -28.22 12.27
C VAL A 501 0.10 -29.18 11.71
N SER A 502 -0.35 -30.36 11.30
CA SER A 502 0.47 -31.39 10.68
C SER A 502 -0.01 -31.57 9.25
N VAL A 503 0.85 -31.28 8.27
CA VAL A 503 0.50 -31.35 6.85
C VAL A 503 1.60 -32.10 6.07
N PRO A 504 1.25 -33.09 5.24
CA PRO A 504 2.21 -33.75 4.36
C PRO A 504 2.59 -32.78 3.25
N LYS A 505 3.86 -32.40 3.19
CA LYS A 505 4.36 -31.50 2.15
C LYS A 505 5.07 -32.32 1.09
N GLN A 506 4.34 -32.58 0.01
CA GLN A 506 4.80 -33.42 -1.09
C GLN A 506 4.43 -32.80 -2.43
N GLU A 507 5.31 -32.94 -3.41
CA GLU A 507 5.09 -32.38 -4.74
C GLU A 507 3.84 -32.95 -5.41
N HIS A 508 3.55 -34.23 -5.18
CA HIS A 508 2.37 -34.92 -5.69
C HIS A 508 1.04 -34.31 -5.24
N SER A 509 1.02 -33.50 -4.16
CA SER A 509 -0.18 -32.78 -3.73
C SER A 509 -0.69 -31.80 -4.79
N LYS A 510 0.20 -31.31 -5.67
CA LYS A 510 -0.17 -30.48 -6.84
C LYS A 510 -1.16 -31.20 -7.76
N LEU A 511 -1.22 -32.53 -7.76
CA LEU A 511 -2.15 -33.31 -8.58
C LEU A 511 -3.61 -33.17 -8.13
N LEU A 512 -3.84 -32.85 -6.85
CA LEU A 512 -5.18 -32.65 -6.30
C LEU A 512 -5.72 -31.24 -6.59
N GLU A 513 -4.84 -30.33 -7.03
CA GLU A 513 -5.20 -29.00 -7.50
C GLU A 513 -5.64 -29.03 -8.97
N ASN A 514 -6.08 -27.88 -9.49
CA ASN A 514 -6.43 -27.76 -10.91
C ASN A 514 -5.14 -27.78 -11.74
N LEU A 515 -4.91 -28.88 -12.44
CA LEU A 515 -3.80 -29.05 -13.38
C LEU A 515 -4.20 -28.55 -14.76
N GLU A 516 -3.25 -27.90 -15.42
CA GLU A 516 -3.34 -27.50 -16.82
C GLU A 516 -2.34 -28.34 -17.63
N ILE A 517 -2.85 -29.06 -18.62
CA ILE A 517 -2.05 -29.83 -19.58
C ILE A 517 -2.17 -29.15 -20.93
N LYS A 518 -1.07 -28.57 -21.41
CA LYS A 518 -1.00 -27.92 -22.72
C LYS A 518 -0.26 -28.77 -23.73
N ASP A 519 -0.83 -28.83 -24.92
CA ASP A 519 -0.14 -29.23 -26.12
C ASP A 519 -0.34 -28.18 -27.21
N ASP A 520 0.62 -27.27 -27.31
CA ASP A 520 0.51 -26.02 -28.07
C ASP A 520 0.57 -26.22 -29.59
N LYS A 521 1.01 -27.40 -30.08
CA LYS A 521 1.01 -27.70 -31.51
C LYS A 521 1.25 -29.17 -31.81
N SER A 522 0.18 -29.94 -31.96
CA SER A 522 0.27 -31.31 -32.47
C SER A 522 -0.30 -31.44 -33.88
N GLU A 523 0.45 -32.14 -34.73
CA GLU A 523 0.06 -32.47 -36.10
C GLU A 523 -0.61 -33.84 -36.13
N PHE A 524 -1.81 -33.89 -36.71
CA PHE A 524 -2.63 -35.09 -36.81
C PHE A 524 -3.01 -35.35 -38.27
N SER A 525 -3.05 -36.62 -38.67
CA SER A 525 -3.58 -37.02 -39.98
C SER A 525 -5.08 -37.28 -39.90
N THR A 526 -5.84 -36.72 -40.84
CA THR A 526 -7.27 -37.00 -41.02
C THR A 526 -7.52 -38.43 -41.51
N ASN A 527 -8.76 -38.76 -41.90
CA ASN A 527 -9.07 -40.02 -42.58
C ASN A 527 -8.25 -40.26 -43.86
N VAL A 528 -7.72 -39.19 -44.48
CA VAL A 528 -6.74 -39.27 -45.55
C VAL A 528 -5.36 -38.94 -44.98
N SER A 529 -4.44 -39.90 -45.04
CA SER A 529 -3.11 -39.79 -44.41
C SER A 529 -2.24 -38.64 -44.94
N SER A 530 -2.47 -38.22 -46.18
CA SER A 530 -1.77 -37.09 -46.80
C SER A 530 -2.24 -35.73 -46.29
N ILE A 531 -3.41 -35.66 -45.64
CA ILE A 531 -3.97 -34.41 -45.13
C ILE A 531 -3.69 -34.33 -43.63
N LYS A 532 -2.84 -33.37 -43.28
CA LYS A 532 -2.42 -33.08 -41.93
C LYS A 532 -3.14 -31.83 -41.42
N VAL A 533 -3.58 -31.89 -40.17
CA VAL A 533 -4.23 -30.80 -39.45
C VAL A 533 -3.47 -30.52 -38.17
N ASN A 534 -3.38 -29.24 -37.79
CA ASN A 534 -2.75 -28.83 -36.55
C ASN A 534 -3.83 -28.48 -35.54
N LEU A 535 -3.71 -29.05 -34.33
CA LEU A 535 -4.64 -28.82 -33.26
C LEU A 535 -3.90 -28.57 -31.96
N SER A 536 -4.21 -27.44 -31.33
CA SER A 536 -3.74 -27.09 -30.01
C SER A 536 -4.79 -27.54 -28.99
N THR A 537 -4.34 -28.27 -27.97
CA THR A 537 -5.23 -28.85 -26.96
C THR A 537 -4.81 -28.37 -25.58
N THR A 538 -5.77 -27.82 -24.83
CA THR A 538 -5.57 -27.50 -23.41
C THR A 538 -6.60 -28.24 -22.58
N VAL A 539 -6.15 -29.06 -21.64
CA VAL A 539 -7.02 -29.80 -20.72
C VAL A 539 -6.81 -29.29 -19.31
N TYR A 540 -7.90 -28.87 -18.66
CA TYR A 540 -7.95 -28.56 -17.25
C TYR A 540 -8.59 -29.73 -16.51
N LEU A 541 -7.84 -30.31 -15.57
CA LEU A 541 -8.29 -31.48 -14.81
C LEU A 541 -7.85 -31.41 -13.37
N LYS A 542 -8.47 -32.21 -12.52
CA LYS A 542 -8.02 -32.43 -11.14
C LYS A 542 -8.25 -33.87 -10.71
N PHE A 543 -7.44 -34.36 -9.79
CA PHE A 543 -7.67 -35.68 -9.20
C PHE A 543 -8.50 -35.54 -7.91
N ILE A 544 -9.59 -36.30 -7.83
CA ILE A 544 -10.35 -36.44 -6.56
C ILE A 544 -9.73 -37.53 -5.70
N SER A 545 -9.18 -38.56 -6.33
CA SER A 545 -8.49 -39.66 -5.68
C SER A 545 -7.30 -40.07 -6.53
N LEU A 546 -6.18 -40.38 -5.87
CA LEU A 546 -4.96 -40.85 -6.53
C LEU A 546 -4.88 -42.39 -6.63
N LYS A 547 -5.94 -43.11 -6.25
CA LYS A 547 -5.95 -44.59 -6.23
C LYS A 547 -5.67 -45.22 -7.60
N LYS A 548 -6.24 -44.67 -8.68
CA LYS A 548 -6.01 -45.18 -10.04
C LYS A 548 -4.61 -44.90 -10.60
N ILE A 549 -3.88 -43.98 -9.98
CA ILE A 549 -2.53 -43.61 -10.39
C ILE A 549 -1.45 -43.99 -9.38
N GLU A 550 -1.79 -44.85 -8.41
CA GLU A 550 -0.91 -45.25 -7.32
C GLU A 550 0.44 -45.78 -7.82
N ASP A 551 0.41 -46.57 -8.90
CA ASP A 551 1.61 -47.11 -9.55
C ASP A 551 2.49 -46.03 -10.20
N TYR A 552 1.91 -44.88 -10.56
CA TYR A 552 2.62 -43.75 -11.15
C TYR A 552 3.17 -42.77 -10.11
N LEU A 553 2.75 -42.84 -8.84
CA LEU A 553 3.20 -41.92 -7.78
C LEU A 553 4.69 -42.08 -7.41
N ASN A 554 5.38 -43.08 -7.96
CA ASN A 554 6.83 -43.21 -7.86
C ASN A 554 7.60 -42.41 -8.92
N LYS A 555 6.90 -41.80 -9.89
CA LYS A 555 7.47 -40.88 -10.88
C LYS A 555 7.33 -39.43 -10.41
N THR A 556 7.90 -38.48 -11.14
CA THR A 556 7.67 -37.06 -10.84
C THR A 556 6.29 -36.61 -11.32
N VAL A 557 5.78 -35.50 -10.78
CA VAL A 557 4.51 -34.92 -11.24
C VAL A 557 4.56 -34.59 -12.73
N ASP A 558 5.70 -34.12 -13.24
CA ASP A 558 5.84 -33.78 -14.65
C ASP A 558 5.85 -35.02 -15.55
N ASP A 559 6.43 -36.15 -15.10
CA ASP A 559 6.31 -37.43 -15.81
C ASP A 559 4.84 -37.90 -15.90
N ILE A 560 4.06 -37.69 -14.84
CA ILE A 560 2.63 -38.02 -14.83
C ILE A 560 1.87 -37.11 -15.82
N LYS A 561 2.19 -35.82 -15.85
CA LYS A 561 1.62 -34.88 -16.84
C LYS A 561 1.95 -35.28 -18.27
N GLU A 562 3.17 -35.74 -18.54
CA GLU A 562 3.58 -36.24 -19.85
C GLU A 562 2.81 -37.52 -20.25
N LEU A 563 2.56 -38.45 -19.32
CA LEU A 563 1.72 -39.62 -19.58
C LEU A 563 0.26 -39.25 -19.91
N ILE A 564 -0.28 -38.24 -19.23
CA ILE A 564 -1.60 -37.69 -19.52
C ILE A 564 -1.61 -37.05 -20.90
N LYS A 565 -0.60 -36.24 -21.21
CA LYS A 565 -0.42 -35.59 -22.52
C LYS A 565 -0.32 -36.60 -23.65
N GLU A 566 0.45 -37.67 -23.47
CA GLU A 566 0.56 -38.75 -24.45
C GLU A 566 -0.79 -39.45 -24.66
N THR A 567 -1.56 -39.66 -23.60
CA THR A 567 -2.90 -40.25 -23.69
C THR A 567 -3.89 -39.36 -24.43
N ILE A 568 -3.87 -38.05 -24.15
CA ILE A 568 -4.65 -37.03 -24.90
C ILE A 568 -4.28 -37.12 -26.38
N ASN A 569 -2.99 -37.05 -26.71
CA ASN A 569 -2.52 -37.08 -28.10
C ASN A 569 -2.83 -38.38 -28.82
N ARG A 570 -2.74 -39.52 -28.14
CA ARG A 570 -3.13 -40.82 -28.69
C ARG A 570 -4.62 -40.86 -29.01
N THR A 571 -5.46 -40.36 -28.11
CA THR A 571 -6.93 -40.34 -28.25
C THR A 571 -7.35 -39.39 -29.37
N THR A 572 -6.84 -38.15 -29.36
CA THR A 572 -7.02 -37.16 -30.43
C THR A 572 -6.62 -37.71 -31.80
N ARG A 573 -5.45 -38.38 -31.89
CA ARG A 573 -4.99 -39.01 -33.13
C ARG A 573 -5.92 -40.11 -33.61
N GLY A 574 -6.46 -40.92 -32.69
CA GLY A 574 -7.43 -41.97 -33.00
C GLY A 574 -8.69 -41.41 -33.65
N ILE A 575 -9.23 -40.33 -33.09
CA ILE A 575 -10.48 -39.71 -33.55
C ILE A 575 -10.27 -38.93 -34.85
N ILE A 576 -9.24 -38.09 -34.94
CA ILE A 576 -8.96 -37.30 -36.16
C ILE A 576 -8.75 -38.20 -37.38
N ARG A 577 -8.15 -39.39 -37.22
CA ARG A 577 -8.01 -40.38 -38.30
C ARG A 577 -9.34 -40.94 -38.83
N THR A 578 -10.45 -40.72 -38.14
CA THR A 578 -11.80 -41.11 -38.62
C THR A 578 -12.57 -39.94 -39.22
N ILE A 579 -12.06 -38.72 -39.07
CA ILE A 579 -12.72 -37.49 -39.48
C ILE A 579 -12.29 -37.12 -40.91
N GLU A 580 -13.27 -36.81 -41.75
CA GLU A 580 -13.05 -36.23 -43.08
C GLU A 580 -12.46 -34.82 -42.97
N ALA A 581 -11.52 -34.50 -43.85
CA ALA A 581 -10.88 -33.17 -43.88
C ALA A 581 -11.91 -32.04 -43.99
N GLU A 582 -12.94 -32.18 -44.83
CA GLU A 582 -14.03 -31.19 -44.94
C GLU A 582 -14.70 -30.94 -43.60
N ARG A 583 -15.00 -32.01 -42.85
CA ARG A 583 -15.66 -31.92 -41.54
C ARG A 583 -14.76 -31.23 -40.52
N PHE A 584 -13.44 -31.48 -40.56
CA PHE A 584 -12.50 -30.79 -39.70
C PHE A 584 -12.43 -29.29 -40.00
N TYR A 585 -12.29 -28.88 -41.27
CA TYR A 585 -12.11 -27.47 -41.62
C TYR A 585 -13.40 -26.65 -41.61
N MET A 586 -14.53 -27.23 -42.01
CA MET A 586 -15.79 -26.52 -42.18
C MET A 586 -16.82 -26.80 -41.06
N GLY A 587 -16.57 -27.80 -40.19
CA GLY A 587 -17.53 -28.26 -39.19
C GLY A 587 -16.89 -28.62 -37.84
N PHE A 588 -15.79 -27.94 -37.48
CA PHE A 588 -15.09 -28.25 -36.23
C PHE A 588 -15.96 -27.97 -35.00
N TYR A 589 -16.55 -26.78 -34.96
CA TYR A 589 -17.39 -26.28 -33.87
C TYR A 589 -18.88 -26.58 -34.09
N GLU A 590 -19.33 -26.66 -35.35
CA GLU A 590 -20.73 -26.81 -35.70
C GLU A 590 -21.12 -28.28 -36.00
N PRO A 591 -22.22 -28.78 -35.43
CA PRO A 591 -22.74 -30.11 -35.77
C PRO A 591 -23.34 -30.11 -37.19
N LYS A 592 -22.90 -31.04 -38.06
CA LYS A 592 -23.55 -31.29 -39.36
C LYS A 592 -24.61 -32.40 -39.20
N SER A 593 -25.82 -32.16 -39.73
CA SER A 593 -26.98 -33.06 -39.84
C SER A 593 -26.86 -34.44 -39.17
N GLY A 594 -27.27 -34.53 -37.91
CA GLY A 594 -27.36 -35.78 -37.14
C GLY A 594 -26.06 -36.31 -36.52
N LYS A 595 -24.91 -35.64 -36.73
CA LYS A 595 -23.62 -35.94 -36.07
C LYS A 595 -23.23 -34.81 -35.10
N LYS A 596 -22.48 -35.14 -34.04
CA LYS A 596 -21.89 -34.15 -33.12
C LYS A 596 -20.86 -33.27 -33.87
N SER A 597 -20.44 -32.15 -33.29
CA SER A 597 -19.28 -31.42 -33.81
C SER A 597 -17.99 -32.22 -33.54
N VAL A 598 -16.93 -31.97 -34.31
CA VAL A 598 -15.63 -32.62 -34.09
C VAL A 598 -15.09 -32.29 -32.70
N GLU A 599 -15.26 -31.04 -32.27
CA GLU A 599 -14.89 -30.58 -30.94
C GLU A 599 -15.58 -31.41 -29.85
N GLN A 600 -16.89 -31.64 -29.95
CA GLN A 600 -17.62 -32.38 -28.93
C GLN A 600 -17.24 -33.87 -28.90
N GLU A 601 -16.99 -34.49 -30.05
CA GLU A 601 -16.48 -35.88 -30.11
C GLU A 601 -15.12 -36.00 -29.42
N LEU A 602 -14.21 -35.06 -29.68
CA LEU A 602 -12.91 -35.01 -29.01
C LEU A 602 -13.05 -34.76 -27.49
N LYS A 603 -13.95 -33.87 -27.07
CA LYS A 603 -14.23 -33.59 -25.65
C LYS A 603 -14.70 -34.85 -24.92
N ASP A 604 -15.68 -35.55 -25.49
CA ASP A 604 -16.31 -36.72 -24.85
C ASP A 604 -15.29 -37.86 -24.70
N GLU A 605 -14.57 -38.20 -25.76
CA GLU A 605 -13.63 -39.31 -25.77
C GLU A 605 -12.37 -39.05 -24.94
N ILE A 606 -11.83 -37.82 -24.96
CA ILE A 606 -10.70 -37.46 -24.09
C ILE A 606 -11.14 -37.49 -22.62
N THR A 607 -12.35 -37.00 -22.32
CA THR A 607 -12.89 -37.05 -20.97
C THR A 607 -13.02 -38.49 -20.49
N GLN A 608 -13.61 -39.35 -21.31
CA GLN A 608 -13.75 -40.78 -21.00
C GLN A 608 -12.38 -41.45 -20.80
N ALA A 609 -11.43 -41.24 -21.72
CA ALA A 609 -10.10 -41.85 -21.63
C ALA A 609 -9.36 -41.44 -20.35
N LEU A 610 -9.43 -40.17 -19.96
CA LEU A 610 -8.76 -39.66 -18.76
C LEU A 610 -9.45 -40.10 -17.47
N GLU A 611 -10.79 -40.16 -17.44
CA GLU A 611 -11.56 -40.68 -16.30
C GLU A 611 -11.36 -42.20 -16.10
N GLU A 612 -11.34 -42.97 -17.19
CA GLU A 612 -11.15 -44.41 -17.14
C GLU A 612 -9.71 -44.79 -16.73
N GLN A 613 -8.71 -44.22 -17.41
CA GLN A 613 -7.30 -44.60 -17.25
C GLN A 613 -6.68 -43.97 -15.99
N PHE A 614 -7.00 -42.73 -15.66
CA PHE A 614 -6.36 -42.00 -14.56
C PHE A 614 -7.33 -41.68 -13.42
N GLY A 615 -8.65 -41.71 -13.62
CA GLY A 615 -9.61 -41.27 -12.61
C GLY A 615 -9.60 -39.76 -12.40
N ALA A 616 -9.10 -39.01 -13.38
CA ALA A 616 -9.06 -37.56 -13.37
C ALA A 616 -10.46 -37.00 -13.61
N LYS A 617 -10.89 -36.01 -12.83
CA LYS A 617 -12.09 -35.23 -13.12
C LYS A 617 -11.72 -34.11 -14.07
N ILE A 618 -12.32 -34.11 -15.26
CA ILE A 618 -12.11 -33.07 -16.25
C ILE A 618 -12.97 -31.85 -15.89
N ILE A 619 -12.35 -30.68 -15.85
CA ILE A 619 -12.99 -29.40 -15.57
C ILE A 619 -13.39 -28.74 -16.89
N ARG A 620 -12.46 -28.71 -17.85
CA ARG A 620 -12.64 -28.13 -19.17
C ARG A 620 -11.63 -28.70 -20.15
N VAL A 621 -12.03 -28.83 -21.42
CA VAL A 621 -11.14 -29.12 -22.54
C VAL A 621 -11.36 -28.07 -23.60
N ASP A 622 -10.28 -27.42 -24.02
CA ASP A 622 -10.30 -26.40 -25.06
C ASP A 622 -9.48 -26.89 -26.26
N PHE A 623 -10.05 -26.71 -27.44
CA PHE A 623 -9.44 -27.07 -28.71
C PHE A 623 -9.36 -25.85 -29.60
N ILE A 624 -8.19 -25.62 -30.19
CA ILE A 624 -7.98 -24.54 -31.15
C ILE A 624 -7.39 -25.16 -32.41
N PRO A 625 -8.18 -25.29 -33.50
CA PRO A 625 -7.65 -25.60 -34.82
C PRO A 625 -6.71 -24.47 -35.24
N GLU A 626 -5.45 -24.81 -35.44
CA GLU A 626 -4.44 -23.85 -35.84
C GLU A 626 -4.63 -23.46 -37.31
N GLU A 627 -4.28 -22.21 -37.64
CA GLU A 627 -4.35 -21.75 -39.01
C GLU A 627 -3.40 -22.56 -39.90
N THR A 628 -3.97 -23.09 -40.97
CA THR A 628 -3.26 -23.82 -42.02
C THR A 628 -3.25 -22.97 -43.28
N GLU A 629 -2.29 -23.22 -44.18
CA GLU A 629 -2.19 -22.46 -45.42
C GLU A 629 -3.48 -22.50 -46.27
N ILE A 630 -4.22 -23.61 -46.20
CA ILE A 630 -5.51 -23.78 -46.89
C ILE A 630 -6.64 -22.96 -46.23
N MET A 631 -6.64 -22.82 -44.89
CA MET A 631 -7.58 -21.94 -44.18
C MET A 631 -7.31 -20.47 -44.47
N ASP A 632 -6.04 -20.05 -44.47
CA ASP A 632 -5.64 -18.68 -44.82
C ASP A 632 -5.98 -18.36 -46.28
N TYR A 633 -5.81 -19.34 -47.17
CA TYR A 633 -6.20 -19.20 -48.56
C TYR A 633 -7.71 -19.03 -48.70
N MET A 634 -8.51 -19.87 -48.03
CA MET A 634 -9.97 -19.77 -48.02
C MET A 634 -10.47 -18.42 -47.48
N LYS A 635 -9.98 -17.98 -46.31
CA LYS A 635 -10.36 -16.69 -45.70
C LYS A 635 -10.06 -15.50 -46.62
N ARG A 636 -8.89 -15.53 -47.30
CA ARG A 636 -8.52 -14.48 -48.26
C ARG A 636 -9.45 -14.45 -49.47
N LEU A 637 -9.77 -15.60 -50.05
CA LEU A 637 -10.68 -15.70 -51.19
C LEU A 637 -12.07 -15.13 -50.89
N ILE A 638 -12.68 -15.53 -49.77
CA ILE A 638 -14.03 -15.08 -49.36
C ILE A 638 -14.05 -13.55 -49.11
N GLY A 639 -12.95 -12.99 -48.62
CA GLY A 639 -12.84 -11.55 -48.35
C GLY A 639 -12.66 -10.66 -49.58
N MET A 640 -12.37 -11.21 -50.77
CA MET A 640 -12.04 -10.45 -51.97
C MET A 640 -13.23 -10.28 -52.92
N VAL A 641 -13.25 -9.15 -53.64
CA VAL A 641 -14.19 -8.88 -54.74
C VAL A 641 -13.40 -8.87 -56.04
N GLY A 642 -13.75 -9.77 -56.97
CA GLY A 642 -13.17 -9.79 -58.31
C GLY A 642 -14.03 -8.98 -59.28
N SER A 643 -13.46 -8.59 -60.42
CA SER A 643 -14.18 -7.97 -61.53
C SER A 643 -13.92 -8.72 -62.84
N PHE A 644 -14.92 -8.79 -63.70
CA PHE A 644 -14.88 -9.51 -64.97
C PHE A 644 -15.37 -8.63 -66.13
N GLU A 645 -14.86 -8.92 -67.33
CA GLU A 645 -15.26 -8.27 -68.57
C GLU A 645 -15.45 -9.32 -69.67
N CYS A 646 -16.62 -9.32 -70.30
CA CYS A 646 -16.97 -10.28 -71.34
C CYS A 646 -17.25 -9.52 -72.64
N GLU A 647 -16.45 -9.78 -73.67
CA GLU A 647 -16.68 -9.27 -75.02
C GLU A 647 -17.35 -10.33 -75.89
N VAL A 648 -18.56 -10.02 -76.37
CA VAL A 648 -19.38 -10.92 -77.17
C VAL A 648 -19.41 -10.42 -78.62
N PRO A 649 -18.81 -11.14 -79.58
CA PRO A 649 -18.88 -10.77 -81.00
C PRO A 649 -20.30 -10.99 -81.54
N SER A 650 -20.75 -10.12 -82.45
CA SER A 650 -22.05 -10.26 -83.10
C SER A 650 -22.09 -11.44 -84.08
N LEU A 651 -23.09 -12.32 -83.95
CA LEU A 651 -23.34 -13.44 -84.86
C LEU A 651 -23.78 -13.00 -86.27
N THR A 652 -24.41 -11.84 -86.40
CA THR A 652 -25.00 -11.32 -87.65
C THR A 652 -24.09 -10.32 -88.37
N GLY A 653 -22.86 -10.11 -87.88
CA GLY A 653 -21.92 -9.11 -88.37
C GLY A 653 -22.23 -7.72 -87.80
N GLY A 654 -21.38 -7.22 -86.90
CA GLY A 654 -21.60 -5.97 -86.18
C GLY A 654 -20.53 -5.69 -85.12
N GLU A 655 -20.69 -4.59 -84.38
CA GLU A 655 -19.82 -4.25 -83.24
C GLU A 655 -20.02 -5.25 -82.10
N SER A 656 -18.94 -5.59 -81.38
CA SER A 656 -19.01 -6.43 -80.20
C SER A 656 -19.77 -5.75 -79.06
N VAL A 657 -20.43 -6.57 -78.24
CA VAL A 657 -21.12 -6.12 -77.03
C VAL A 657 -20.26 -6.49 -75.83
N THR A 658 -19.94 -5.50 -75.00
CA THR A 658 -19.12 -5.71 -73.80
C THR A 658 -19.99 -5.64 -72.53
N PHE A 659 -19.92 -6.70 -71.73
CA PHE A 659 -20.48 -6.77 -70.37
C PHE A 659 -19.38 -6.64 -69.34
N GLN A 660 -19.65 -5.93 -68.24
CA GLN A 660 -18.74 -5.75 -67.12
C GLN A 660 -19.49 -5.98 -65.82
N GLY A 661 -18.83 -6.59 -64.84
CA GLY A 661 -19.38 -6.71 -63.50
C GLY A 661 -18.40 -7.19 -62.44
N ASP A 662 -18.87 -7.26 -61.21
CA ASP A 662 -18.09 -7.73 -60.07
C ASP A 662 -18.58 -9.13 -59.63
N PHE A 663 -17.75 -9.88 -58.92
CA PHE A 663 -18.14 -11.13 -58.29
C PHE A 663 -17.51 -11.29 -56.90
N LYS A 664 -18.20 -12.00 -56.03
CA LYS A 664 -17.72 -12.36 -54.69
C LYS A 664 -17.78 -13.87 -54.50
N ILE A 665 -16.80 -14.39 -53.75
CA ILE A 665 -16.79 -15.77 -53.29
C ILE A 665 -17.51 -15.81 -51.94
N LEU A 666 -18.53 -16.67 -51.82
CA LEU A 666 -19.36 -16.76 -50.62
C LEU A 666 -18.80 -17.81 -49.65
N SER A 667 -18.59 -19.02 -50.15
CA SER A 667 -18.11 -20.17 -49.38
C SER A 667 -17.57 -21.25 -50.31
N ILE A 668 -17.18 -22.39 -49.75
CA ILE A 668 -16.99 -23.63 -50.51
C ILE A 668 -18.37 -24.26 -50.70
N GLU A 669 -18.70 -24.67 -51.92
CA GLU A 669 -19.97 -25.33 -52.22
C GLU A 669 -20.04 -26.68 -51.50
N GLN A 670 -21.23 -27.05 -51.02
CA GLN A 670 -21.40 -28.25 -50.21
C GLN A 670 -20.94 -29.51 -50.98
N GLY A 671 -20.06 -30.30 -50.36
CA GLY A 671 -19.51 -31.52 -50.98
C GLY A 671 -18.37 -31.30 -51.99
N SER A 672 -17.98 -30.05 -52.24
CA SER A 672 -16.92 -29.70 -53.21
C SER A 672 -15.56 -29.42 -52.56
N TRP A 673 -15.37 -29.80 -51.29
CA TRP A 673 -14.13 -29.56 -50.55
C TRP A 673 -12.89 -30.15 -51.23
N TYR A 674 -12.99 -31.37 -51.75
CA TYR A 674 -11.85 -32.01 -52.42
C TYR A 674 -11.48 -31.31 -53.74
N THR A 675 -12.48 -30.80 -54.47
CA THR A 675 -12.26 -29.96 -55.66
C THR A 675 -11.51 -28.69 -55.29
N PHE A 676 -11.94 -28.01 -54.21
CA PHE A 676 -11.25 -26.84 -53.66
C PHE A 676 -9.82 -27.16 -53.23
N GLN A 677 -9.61 -28.28 -52.54
CA GLN A 677 -8.28 -28.70 -52.11
C GLN A 677 -7.34 -28.97 -53.29
N SER A 678 -7.80 -29.68 -54.32
CA SER A 678 -7.01 -29.93 -55.53
C SER A 678 -6.68 -28.63 -56.26
N ALA A 679 -7.64 -27.71 -56.35
CA ALA A 679 -7.42 -26.39 -56.94
C ALA A 679 -6.38 -25.58 -56.14
N PHE A 680 -6.47 -25.58 -54.81
CA PHE A 680 -5.47 -24.96 -53.93
C PHE A 680 -4.06 -25.53 -54.14
N GLN A 681 -3.92 -26.85 -54.24
CA GLN A 681 -2.62 -27.50 -54.46
C GLN A 681 -2.03 -27.12 -55.83
N TRP A 682 -2.84 -27.15 -56.89
CA TRP A 682 -2.42 -26.76 -58.23
C TRP A 682 -2.02 -25.27 -58.31
N MET A 683 -2.77 -24.38 -57.65
CA MET A 683 -2.45 -22.96 -57.57
C MET A 683 -1.21 -22.69 -56.70
N GLY A 684 -1.01 -23.45 -55.63
CA GLY A 684 0.17 -23.35 -54.77
C GLY A 684 1.48 -23.65 -55.51
N GLU A 685 1.48 -24.61 -56.44
CA GLU A 685 2.63 -24.93 -57.28
C GLU A 685 2.90 -23.85 -58.35
N SER A 686 1.86 -23.30 -58.97
CA SER A 686 1.99 -22.29 -60.03
C SER A 686 2.34 -20.89 -59.53
N GLN A 687 2.08 -20.58 -58.25
CA GLN A 687 2.28 -19.24 -57.66
C GLN A 687 3.54 -19.12 -56.78
N LYS A 688 4.33 -20.19 -56.65
CA LYS A 688 5.52 -20.22 -55.78
C LYS A 688 6.56 -19.15 -56.12
N GLU A 689 6.77 -18.90 -57.41
CA GLU A 689 7.69 -17.86 -57.92
C GLU A 689 7.14 -16.45 -57.68
N LEU A 690 5.83 -16.24 -57.86
CA LEU A 690 5.17 -14.96 -57.58
C LEU A 690 5.18 -14.62 -56.08
N LYS A 691 5.06 -15.62 -55.20
CA LYS A 691 5.13 -15.45 -53.74
C LYS A 691 6.53 -15.01 -53.28
N GLN A 692 7.58 -15.52 -53.92
CA GLN A 692 8.95 -15.04 -53.70
C GLN A 692 9.13 -13.59 -54.16
N GLU A 693 8.63 -13.23 -55.35
CA GLU A 693 8.65 -11.85 -55.86
C GLU A 693 7.87 -10.91 -54.91
N TYR A 694 6.72 -11.34 -54.38
CA TYR A 694 5.92 -10.59 -53.40
C TYR A 694 6.68 -10.31 -52.11
N ASP A 695 7.29 -11.33 -51.51
CA ASP A 695 8.05 -11.19 -50.25
C ASP A 695 9.29 -10.30 -50.42
N GLU A 696 9.94 -10.35 -51.59
CA GLU A 696 11.05 -9.45 -51.95
C GLU A 696 10.58 -8.01 -52.09
N LEU A 697 9.46 -7.77 -52.79
CA LEU A 697 8.88 -6.43 -52.94
C LEU A 697 8.41 -5.86 -51.59
N LYS A 698 7.83 -6.68 -50.72
CA LYS A 698 7.40 -6.29 -49.37
C LYS A 698 8.58 -5.97 -48.44
N LYS A 699 9.75 -6.58 -48.65
CA LYS A 699 11.01 -6.21 -47.97
C LYS A 699 11.66 -4.95 -48.54
N GLN A 700 11.45 -4.66 -49.83
CA GLN A 700 11.95 -3.44 -50.47
C GLN A 700 11.10 -2.21 -50.10
N TYR A 701 9.79 -2.39 -49.90
CA TYR A 701 8.86 -1.29 -49.63
C TYR A 701 9.24 -0.40 -48.40
N PRO A 702 9.58 -0.95 -47.22
CA PRO A 702 10.01 -0.15 -46.06
C PRO A 702 11.33 0.58 -46.32
N LYS A 703 12.27 -0.06 -47.03
CA LYS A 703 13.59 0.51 -47.35
C LYS A 703 13.50 1.74 -48.25
N VAL A 704 12.52 1.77 -49.16
CA VAL A 704 12.26 2.91 -50.05
C VAL A 704 11.60 4.07 -49.28
N ILE A 705 10.75 3.76 -48.28
CA ILE A 705 10.16 4.78 -47.39
C ILE A 705 11.22 5.46 -46.53
N GLU A 706 12.17 4.69 -45.97
CA GLU A 706 13.29 5.23 -45.18
C GLU A 706 14.21 6.17 -46.00
N SER A 707 14.27 5.98 -47.32
CA SER A 707 15.06 6.82 -48.22
C SER A 707 14.38 8.11 -48.70
N GLY A 708 13.22 8.47 -48.14
CA GLY A 708 12.51 9.73 -48.44
C GLY A 708 11.30 9.55 -49.37
N VAL A 709 10.12 9.92 -48.85
CA VAL A 709 8.80 9.65 -49.48
C VAL A 709 8.50 10.57 -50.67
N GLU A 710 8.84 11.86 -50.58
CA GLU A 710 8.57 12.84 -51.65
C GLU A 710 9.38 12.53 -52.93
N GLU A 711 10.65 12.15 -52.80
CA GLU A 711 11.56 11.92 -53.94
C GLU A 711 11.32 10.56 -54.63
N ASN A 712 10.74 9.58 -53.93
CA ASN A 712 10.55 8.21 -54.44
C ASN A 712 9.09 7.84 -54.71
N ARG A 713 8.19 8.83 -54.76
CA ARG A 713 6.74 8.62 -54.92
C ARG A 713 6.37 7.74 -56.13
N GLU A 714 7.01 7.97 -57.27
CA GLU A 714 6.78 7.17 -58.49
C GLU A 714 7.28 5.72 -58.36
N LYS A 715 8.37 5.49 -57.61
CA LYS A 715 8.86 4.13 -57.31
C LYS A 715 7.94 3.42 -56.32
N LEU A 716 7.46 4.12 -55.30
CA LEU A 716 6.49 3.59 -54.33
C LEU A 716 5.17 3.23 -55.02
N ASP A 717 4.67 4.07 -55.94
CA ASP A 717 3.48 3.78 -56.73
C ASP A 717 3.68 2.57 -57.64
N LYS A 718 4.86 2.42 -58.28
CA LYS A 718 5.19 1.23 -59.08
C LYS A 718 5.28 -0.04 -58.24
N ILE A 719 5.90 0.02 -57.05
CA ILE A 719 5.96 -1.14 -56.13
C ILE A 719 4.55 -1.48 -55.66
N ASN A 720 3.72 -0.51 -55.27
CA ASN A 720 2.34 -0.73 -54.86
C ASN A 720 1.45 -1.30 -55.98
N GLN A 721 1.58 -0.78 -57.20
CA GLN A 721 0.87 -1.33 -58.36
C GLN A 721 1.32 -2.77 -58.63
N ARG A 722 2.62 -3.06 -58.54
CA ARG A 722 3.15 -4.42 -58.75
C ARG A 722 2.71 -5.37 -57.63
N ILE A 723 2.72 -4.93 -56.38
CA ILE A 723 2.18 -5.67 -55.22
C ILE A 723 0.71 -6.00 -55.46
N ARG A 724 -0.15 -5.05 -55.87
CA ARG A 724 -1.56 -5.31 -56.16
C ARG A 724 -1.77 -6.29 -57.31
N VAL A 725 -0.99 -6.17 -58.38
CA VAL A 725 -1.04 -7.10 -59.52
C VAL A 725 -0.62 -8.51 -59.11
N ILE A 726 0.42 -8.62 -58.27
CA ILE A 726 0.90 -9.90 -57.75
C ILE A 726 -0.10 -10.49 -56.74
N GLU A 727 -0.70 -9.70 -55.84
CA GLU A 727 -1.74 -10.13 -54.91
C GLU A 727 -2.96 -10.74 -55.64
N ASN A 728 -3.42 -10.08 -56.70
CA ASN A 728 -4.52 -10.60 -57.53
C ASN A 728 -4.15 -11.89 -58.28
N LYS A 729 -2.88 -12.09 -58.62
CA LYS A 729 -2.38 -13.31 -59.28
C LYS A 729 -2.09 -14.45 -58.30
N ILE A 730 -1.60 -14.14 -57.09
CA ILE A 730 -1.32 -15.10 -56.01
C ILE A 730 -2.61 -15.58 -55.34
N CYS A 731 -3.69 -14.81 -55.34
CA CYS A 731 -4.92 -15.26 -54.69
C CYS A 731 -5.73 -16.25 -55.56
N GLY A 732 -5.35 -16.53 -56.81
CA GLY A 732 -6.15 -17.37 -57.72
C GLY A 732 -7.42 -16.68 -58.27
N MET A 733 -7.69 -15.45 -57.85
CA MET A 733 -8.85 -14.66 -58.28
C MET A 733 -8.85 -14.40 -59.79
N ASN A 734 -7.67 -14.27 -60.39
CA ASN A 734 -7.54 -14.11 -61.84
C ASN A 734 -7.93 -15.37 -62.62
N ASP A 735 -7.67 -16.56 -62.08
CA ASP A 735 -8.03 -17.82 -62.71
C ASP A 735 -9.55 -18.04 -62.62
N ILE A 736 -10.14 -17.73 -61.46
CA ILE A 736 -11.60 -17.71 -61.26
C ILE A 736 -12.25 -16.70 -62.22
N LYS A 737 -11.69 -15.48 -62.33
CA LYS A 737 -12.14 -14.46 -63.29
C LYS A 737 -12.12 -15.01 -64.72
N ILE A 738 -11.01 -15.59 -65.18
CA ILE A 738 -10.89 -16.15 -66.53
C ILE A 738 -11.92 -17.27 -66.74
N SER A 739 -12.21 -18.09 -65.72
CA SER A 739 -13.23 -19.12 -65.77
C SER A 739 -14.64 -18.54 -65.97
N ILE A 740 -14.99 -17.52 -65.17
CA ILE A 740 -16.25 -16.77 -65.30
C ILE A 740 -16.36 -16.15 -66.71
N GLU A 741 -15.34 -15.42 -67.15
CA GLU A 741 -15.32 -14.75 -68.45
C GLU A 741 -15.50 -15.75 -69.60
N LYS A 742 -14.79 -16.88 -69.56
CA LYS A 742 -14.92 -17.94 -70.56
C LYS A 742 -16.31 -18.57 -70.57
N SER A 743 -16.83 -18.96 -69.41
CA SER A 743 -18.16 -19.60 -69.28
C SER A 743 -19.25 -18.65 -69.77
N VAL A 744 -19.31 -17.45 -69.20
CA VAL A 744 -20.32 -16.44 -69.54
C VAL A 744 -20.21 -16.05 -71.02
N THR A 745 -19.01 -15.83 -71.55
CA THR A 745 -18.82 -15.52 -72.97
C THR A 745 -19.24 -16.68 -73.88
N ALA A 746 -18.99 -17.93 -73.50
CA ALA A 746 -19.38 -19.10 -74.28
C ALA A 746 -20.90 -19.19 -74.44
N TYR A 747 -21.65 -18.98 -73.35
CA TYR A 747 -23.12 -18.93 -73.40
C TYR A 747 -23.62 -17.69 -74.16
N LEU A 748 -23.11 -16.49 -73.86
CA LEU A 748 -23.57 -15.27 -74.52
C LEU A 748 -23.26 -15.22 -76.02
N LYS A 749 -22.21 -15.90 -76.50
CA LYS A 749 -21.90 -16.04 -77.94
C LYS A 749 -22.97 -16.78 -78.73
N THR A 750 -23.83 -17.53 -78.07
CA THR A 750 -24.94 -18.24 -78.73
C THR A 750 -26.19 -17.36 -78.90
N ALA A 751 -26.23 -16.19 -78.25
CA ALA A 751 -27.32 -15.22 -78.36
C ALA A 751 -27.11 -14.25 -79.54
N ASP A 752 -28.20 -13.86 -80.21
CA ASP A 752 -28.14 -12.78 -81.20
C ASP A 752 -27.82 -11.42 -80.51
N SER A 753 -27.01 -10.60 -81.16
CA SER A 753 -26.60 -9.28 -80.67
C SER A 753 -27.77 -8.32 -80.43
N GLU A 754 -28.90 -8.49 -81.13
CA GLU A 754 -30.13 -7.72 -80.89
C GLU A 754 -30.87 -8.13 -79.60
N LEU A 755 -30.69 -9.35 -79.11
CA LEU A 755 -31.22 -9.78 -77.80
C LEU A 755 -30.32 -9.28 -76.66
N LEU A 756 -29.02 -9.13 -76.89
CA LEU A 756 -28.08 -8.60 -75.90
C LEU A 756 -28.21 -7.07 -75.71
N ARG A 757 -29.00 -6.40 -76.55
CA ARG A 757 -29.46 -5.02 -76.35
C ARG A 757 -30.62 -5.01 -75.36
N TYR A 758 -30.32 -4.82 -74.07
CA TYR A 758 -31.37 -4.65 -73.06
C TYR A 758 -32.23 -3.42 -73.37
N LYS A 759 -33.56 -3.62 -73.47
CA LYS A 759 -34.55 -2.59 -73.81
C LYS A 759 -35.22 -2.01 -72.55
N ASP A 760 -35.14 -2.73 -71.43
CA ASP A 760 -35.73 -2.40 -70.13
C ASP A 760 -34.93 -3.04 -68.97
N ILE A 761 -35.26 -2.67 -67.73
CA ILE A 761 -34.57 -3.13 -66.51
C ILE A 761 -34.82 -4.63 -66.23
N LYS A 762 -36.01 -5.16 -66.55
CA LYS A 762 -36.34 -6.57 -66.32
C LYS A 762 -35.51 -7.51 -67.19
N HIS A 763 -35.23 -7.10 -68.42
CA HIS A 763 -34.37 -7.82 -69.33
C HIS A 763 -32.93 -7.89 -68.80
N LEU A 764 -32.42 -6.79 -68.21
CA LEU A 764 -31.10 -6.79 -67.56
C LEU A 764 -31.03 -7.73 -66.35
N ASP A 765 -32.07 -7.76 -65.51
CA ASP A 765 -32.15 -8.67 -64.36
C ASP A 765 -32.17 -10.15 -64.78
N THR A 766 -32.87 -10.46 -65.88
CA THR A 766 -32.93 -11.81 -66.46
C THR A 766 -31.55 -12.24 -66.97
N ILE A 767 -30.88 -11.37 -67.73
CA ILE A 767 -29.50 -11.62 -68.20
C ILE A 767 -28.56 -11.82 -67.01
N LYS A 768 -28.66 -10.97 -65.97
CA LYS A 768 -27.84 -11.09 -64.75
C LYS A 768 -28.08 -12.42 -64.02
N HIS A 769 -29.32 -12.87 -63.89
CA HIS A 769 -29.66 -14.13 -63.24
C HIS A 769 -28.96 -15.31 -63.92
N HIS A 770 -29.08 -15.43 -65.24
CA HIS A 770 -28.44 -16.50 -65.99
C HIS A 770 -26.90 -16.36 -66.05
N MET A 771 -26.37 -15.15 -66.19
CA MET A 771 -24.92 -14.91 -66.07
C MET A 771 -24.38 -15.41 -64.73
N ASN A 772 -25.11 -15.15 -63.64
CA ASN A 772 -24.73 -15.63 -62.32
C ASN A 772 -24.77 -17.15 -62.22
N GLN A 773 -25.80 -17.79 -62.79
CA GLN A 773 -25.92 -19.25 -62.83
C GLN A 773 -24.76 -19.90 -63.60
N TRP A 774 -24.48 -19.44 -64.83
CA TRP A 774 -23.41 -20.00 -65.67
C TRP A 774 -22.01 -19.79 -65.07
N ALA A 775 -21.80 -18.63 -64.44
CA ALA A 775 -20.57 -18.35 -63.72
C ALA A 775 -20.44 -19.28 -62.50
N ARG A 776 -21.50 -19.42 -61.71
CA ARG A 776 -21.53 -20.29 -60.52
C ARG A 776 -21.26 -21.76 -60.88
N GLU A 777 -21.97 -22.31 -61.86
CA GLU A 777 -21.79 -23.69 -62.30
C GLU A 777 -20.33 -23.97 -62.70
N SER A 778 -19.72 -23.08 -63.50
CA SER A 778 -18.33 -23.25 -63.94
C SER A 778 -17.32 -23.12 -62.80
N VAL A 779 -17.54 -22.22 -61.84
CA VAL A 779 -16.61 -22.01 -60.72
C VAL A 779 -16.73 -23.11 -59.67
N VAL A 780 -17.95 -23.61 -59.40
CA VAL A 780 -18.17 -24.78 -58.55
C VAL A 780 -17.49 -26.01 -59.14
N GLU A 781 -17.65 -26.26 -60.44
CA GLU A 781 -17.06 -27.43 -61.10
C GLU A 781 -15.52 -27.39 -61.08
N GLN A 782 -14.91 -26.24 -61.37
CA GLN A 782 -13.45 -26.12 -61.51
C GLN A 782 -12.72 -25.88 -60.19
N TYR A 783 -13.35 -25.18 -59.25
CA TYR A 783 -12.69 -24.71 -58.02
C TYR A 783 -13.43 -25.12 -56.74
N GLY A 784 -14.64 -25.70 -56.83
CA GLY A 784 -15.45 -26.06 -55.67
C GLY A 784 -15.98 -24.88 -54.86
N LEU A 785 -15.93 -23.67 -55.44
CA LEU A 785 -16.28 -22.42 -54.76
C LEU A 785 -17.68 -21.96 -55.17
N ASP A 786 -18.45 -21.48 -54.20
CA ASP A 786 -19.71 -20.80 -54.45
C ASP A 786 -19.48 -19.30 -54.65
N ILE A 787 -20.10 -18.74 -55.69
CA ILE A 787 -19.90 -17.34 -56.09
C ILE A 787 -21.21 -16.63 -56.39
N ASN A 788 -21.15 -15.30 -56.32
CA ASN A 788 -22.25 -14.43 -56.71
C ASN A 788 -21.74 -13.24 -57.52
N ILE A 789 -22.32 -13.03 -58.71
CA ILE A 789 -22.09 -11.86 -59.54
C ILE A 789 -22.90 -10.67 -59.00
N ILE A 790 -22.21 -9.57 -58.74
CA ILE A 790 -22.73 -8.33 -58.20
C ILE A 790 -22.45 -7.21 -59.22
N HIS A 791 -23.44 -6.35 -59.47
CA HIS A 791 -23.38 -5.27 -60.47
C HIS A 791 -23.02 -5.74 -61.89
N VAL A 792 -24.03 -5.92 -62.75
CA VAL A 792 -23.80 -6.20 -64.17
C VAL A 792 -24.19 -4.98 -64.99
N SER A 793 -23.31 -4.57 -65.90
CA SER A 793 -23.56 -3.47 -66.83
C SER A 793 -23.09 -3.83 -68.23
N ARG A 794 -23.73 -3.25 -69.25
CA ARG A 794 -23.33 -3.40 -70.65
C ARG A 794 -22.92 -2.04 -71.21
N LEU A 795 -21.76 -1.99 -71.84
CA LEU A 795 -21.27 -0.80 -72.52
C LEU A 795 -22.03 -0.56 -73.84
N ARG A 796 -22.27 0.70 -74.16
CA ARG A 796 -22.88 1.12 -75.44
C ARG A 796 -21.91 0.94 -76.60
N THR A 797 -22.40 0.50 -77.75
CA THR A 797 -21.59 0.38 -78.97
C THR A 797 -21.35 1.75 -79.62
N GLU A 798 -20.38 1.88 -80.54
CA GLU A 798 -20.09 3.16 -81.21
C GLU A 798 -21.21 3.62 -82.15
N LYS A 799 -21.85 2.67 -82.84
CA LYS A 799 -23.06 2.94 -83.63
C LYS A 799 -24.22 3.48 -82.79
N GLU A 800 -24.40 2.97 -81.58
CA GLU A 800 -25.44 3.46 -80.66
C GLU A 800 -25.12 4.87 -80.18
N LYS A 801 -23.86 5.16 -79.83
CA LYS A 801 -23.41 6.50 -79.44
C LYS A 801 -23.64 7.52 -80.58
N SER A 802 -23.26 7.18 -81.81
CA SER A 802 -23.42 8.06 -82.97
C SER A 802 -24.89 8.26 -83.40
N PHE A 803 -25.75 7.23 -83.26
CA PHE A 803 -27.18 7.35 -83.52
C PHE A 803 -27.89 8.26 -82.53
N ASP A 804 -27.58 8.14 -81.23
CA ASP A 804 -28.13 9.02 -80.19
C ASP A 804 -27.75 10.49 -80.44
N GLU A 805 -26.49 10.75 -80.83
CA GLU A 805 -26.03 12.09 -81.20
C GLU A 805 -26.78 12.65 -82.43
N ALA A 806 -27.01 11.84 -83.46
CA ALA A 806 -27.76 12.24 -84.65
C ALA A 806 -29.25 12.50 -84.35
N LYS A 807 -29.87 11.66 -83.52
CA LYS A 807 -31.27 11.81 -83.08
C LYS A 807 -31.46 13.11 -82.28
N ALA A 808 -30.54 13.44 -81.40
CA ALA A 808 -30.55 14.69 -80.65
C ALA A 808 -30.45 15.92 -81.57
N LYS A 809 -29.63 15.86 -82.63
CA LYS A 809 -29.54 16.93 -83.64
C LYS A 809 -30.84 17.10 -84.44
N LEU A 810 -31.47 16.00 -84.88
CA LEU A 810 -32.73 16.03 -85.63
C LEU A 810 -33.89 16.63 -84.82
N GLN A 811 -34.00 16.26 -83.54
CA GLN A 811 -35.05 16.80 -82.66
C GLN A 811 -34.95 18.31 -82.50
N ARG A 812 -33.74 18.85 -82.36
CA ARG A 812 -33.51 20.30 -82.30
C ARG A 812 -33.94 21.02 -83.58
N ALA A 813 -33.68 20.43 -84.76
CA ALA A 813 -34.07 21.02 -86.04
C ALA A 813 -35.59 21.07 -86.24
N LYS A 814 -36.31 20.00 -85.87
CA LYS A 814 -37.79 19.94 -85.98
C LYS A 814 -38.51 20.97 -85.12
N ILE A 815 -37.98 21.28 -83.93
CA ILE A 815 -38.58 22.27 -83.03
C ILE A 815 -38.50 23.67 -83.64
N ASN A 816 -37.40 24.02 -84.28
CA ASN A 816 -37.22 25.34 -84.87
C ASN A 816 -38.14 25.57 -86.08
N GLU A 817 -38.34 24.57 -86.93
CA GLU A 817 -39.22 24.67 -88.11
C GLU A 817 -40.70 24.89 -87.74
N GLU A 818 -41.16 24.30 -86.64
CA GLU A 818 -42.55 24.48 -86.18
C GLU A 818 -42.81 25.86 -85.56
N LEU A 819 -41.79 26.49 -84.96
CA LEU A 819 -41.90 27.85 -84.43
C LEU A 819 -42.13 28.88 -85.55
N ASP A 820 -41.39 28.76 -86.66
CA ASP A 820 -41.51 29.68 -87.80
C ASP A 820 -42.90 29.61 -88.46
N LYS A 821 -43.50 28.41 -88.56
CA LYS A 821 -44.85 28.22 -89.13
C LYS A 821 -45.96 28.85 -88.30
N ILE A 822 -45.81 28.86 -86.98
CA ILE A 822 -46.80 29.45 -86.05
C ILE A 822 -46.82 30.96 -86.19
N GLU A 823 -45.66 31.60 -86.36
CA GLU A 823 -45.54 33.05 -86.48
C GLU A 823 -46.25 33.58 -87.74
N VAL A 824 -46.11 32.87 -88.88
CA VAL A 824 -46.79 33.22 -90.14
C VAL A 824 -48.31 33.12 -90.02
N ARG A 825 -48.83 32.03 -89.44
CA ARG A 825 -50.28 31.83 -89.29
C ARG A 825 -50.95 32.88 -88.40
N ASN A 826 -50.24 33.38 -87.38
CA ASN A 826 -50.80 34.39 -86.49
C ASN A 826 -51.03 35.74 -87.19
N LYS A 827 -50.15 36.13 -88.12
CA LYS A 827 -50.33 37.34 -88.93
C LYS A 827 -51.52 37.25 -89.88
N GLU A 828 -51.70 36.12 -90.55
CA GLU A 828 -52.83 35.91 -91.47
C GLU A 828 -54.17 35.92 -90.74
N ARG A 829 -54.23 35.31 -89.54
CA ARG A 829 -55.44 35.25 -88.72
C ARG A 829 -55.92 36.63 -88.28
N GLN A 830 -55.00 37.55 -87.95
CA GLN A 830 -55.35 38.92 -87.58
C GLN A 830 -55.98 39.71 -88.73
N GLN A 831 -55.49 39.53 -89.96
CA GLN A 831 -56.05 40.19 -91.14
C GLN A 831 -57.45 39.68 -91.51
N GLN A 832 -57.68 38.36 -91.37
CA GLN A 832 -58.99 37.76 -91.65
C GLN A 832 -60.08 38.21 -90.66
N LEU A 833 -59.74 38.34 -89.38
CA LEU A 833 -60.69 38.80 -88.36
C LEU A 833 -61.17 40.24 -88.64
N ALA A 834 -60.28 41.14 -89.06
CA ALA A 834 -60.65 42.51 -89.41
C ALA A 834 -61.63 42.58 -90.60
N MET A 835 -61.43 41.76 -91.62
CA MET A 835 -62.30 41.71 -92.81
C MET A 835 -63.68 41.10 -92.52
N SER A 836 -63.76 40.10 -91.64
CA SER A 836 -65.03 39.45 -91.26
C SER A 836 -65.98 40.39 -90.50
N SER A 837 -65.46 41.23 -89.61
CA SER A 837 -66.27 42.17 -88.82
C SER A 837 -66.98 43.23 -89.67
N ILE A 838 -66.37 43.65 -90.79
CA ILE A 838 -66.96 44.65 -91.70
C ILE A 838 -68.12 44.01 -92.50
N ARG A 839 -67.94 42.75 -92.92
CA ARG A 839 -68.91 42.01 -93.74
C ARG A 839 -70.21 41.72 -92.98
N ASN A 840 -70.12 41.28 -91.73
CA ASN A 840 -71.29 40.92 -90.94
C ASN A 840 -72.19 42.13 -90.62
N LYS A 841 -71.62 43.34 -90.49
CA LYS A 841 -72.40 44.56 -90.24
C LYS A 841 -73.31 44.92 -91.42
N ALA A 842 -72.83 44.76 -92.64
CA ALA A 842 -73.61 45.04 -93.85
C ALA A 842 -74.77 44.06 -94.04
N GLN A 843 -74.56 42.77 -93.73
CA GLN A 843 -75.58 41.72 -93.87
C GLN A 843 -76.75 41.89 -92.88
N TYR A 844 -76.50 42.38 -91.65
CA TYR A 844 -77.57 42.68 -90.69
C TYR A 844 -78.52 43.80 -91.15
N GLU A 845 -77.98 44.84 -91.82
CA GLU A 845 -78.81 45.94 -92.33
C GLU A 845 -79.71 45.51 -93.49
N GLU A 846 -79.24 44.60 -94.33
CA GLU A 846 -79.99 44.05 -95.46
C GLU A 846 -81.10 43.11 -94.98
N LEU A 847 -80.81 42.26 -93.99
CA LEU A 847 -81.79 41.37 -93.37
C LEU A 847 -82.98 42.14 -92.78
N ASN A 848 -82.73 43.26 -92.08
CA ASN A 848 -83.80 44.09 -91.51
C ASN A 848 -84.74 44.69 -92.56
N LYS A 849 -84.22 45.08 -93.73
CA LYS A 849 -85.07 45.59 -94.83
C LYS A 849 -86.01 44.51 -95.37
N LEU A 850 -85.53 43.28 -95.50
CA LEU A 850 -86.32 42.15 -96.00
C LEU A 850 -87.45 41.79 -95.03
N TYR A 851 -87.19 41.82 -93.72
CA TYR A 851 -88.23 41.62 -92.70
C TYR A 851 -89.37 42.64 -92.79
N GLU A 852 -89.02 43.91 -93.00
CA GLU A 852 -90.00 44.99 -93.11
C GLU A 852 -90.87 44.83 -94.37
N GLN A 853 -90.28 44.40 -95.48
CA GLN A 853 -91.01 44.13 -96.73
C GLN A 853 -91.94 42.92 -96.60
N ARG A 854 -91.49 41.82 -95.97
CA ARG A 854 -92.32 40.65 -95.68
C ARG A 854 -93.57 41.03 -94.87
N SER A 855 -93.42 41.88 -93.86
CA SER A 855 -94.55 42.32 -93.01
C SER A 855 -95.66 43.02 -93.81
N LYS A 856 -95.30 43.77 -94.86
CA LYS A 856 -96.24 44.46 -95.74
C LYS A 856 -96.99 43.50 -96.66
N ILE A 857 -96.32 42.44 -97.13
CA ILE A 857 -96.91 41.45 -98.05
C ILE A 857 -97.88 40.50 -97.32
N ILE A 858 -97.65 40.22 -96.04
CA ILE A 858 -98.56 39.39 -95.22
C ILE A 858 -99.91 40.09 -94.99
N ALA A 859 -99.95 41.42 -94.98
CA ALA A 859 -101.15 42.22 -94.70
C ALA A 859 -102.16 42.35 -95.86
N ASN A 860 -101.76 42.02 -97.11
CA ASN A 860 -102.66 42.04 -98.28
C ASN A 860 -103.04 40.61 -98.68
N SER A 861 -104.35 40.33 -98.83
CA SER A 861 -104.89 38.96 -99.02
C SER A 861 -105.03 38.49 -100.46
N ASP A 862 -104.71 39.32 -101.46
CA ASP A 862 -104.79 38.99 -102.90
C ASP A 862 -103.39 38.85 -103.55
N VAL A 863 -102.35 38.53 -102.78
CA VAL A 863 -100.99 38.34 -103.31
C VAL A 863 -100.64 36.86 -103.40
N GLU A 864 -100.13 36.45 -104.57
CA GLU A 864 -99.76 35.06 -104.89
C GLU A 864 -98.73 34.50 -103.89
N GLN A 865 -98.92 33.25 -103.49
CA GLN A 865 -98.15 32.55 -102.45
C GLN A 865 -96.63 32.53 -102.75
N GLU A 866 -96.23 32.56 -104.03
CA GLU A 866 -94.84 32.53 -104.47
C GLU A 866 -94.02 33.76 -104.03
N GLU A 867 -94.61 34.96 -103.98
CA GLU A 867 -93.90 36.15 -103.50
C GLU A 867 -93.60 36.08 -101.99
N ARG A 868 -94.48 35.46 -101.19
CA ARG A 868 -94.24 35.29 -99.75
C ARG A 868 -93.13 34.30 -99.47
N ASP A 869 -93.06 33.23 -100.25
CA ASP A 869 -92.04 32.21 -100.08
C ASP A 869 -90.65 32.71 -100.50
N TYR A 870 -90.56 33.56 -101.55
CA TYR A 870 -89.31 34.20 -101.96
C TYR A 870 -88.66 35.05 -100.84
N PHE A 871 -89.43 35.91 -100.16
CA PHE A 871 -88.88 36.72 -99.07
C PHE A 871 -88.50 35.89 -97.84
N ASN A 872 -89.26 34.84 -97.52
CA ASN A 872 -88.94 33.94 -96.41
C ASN A 872 -87.64 33.19 -96.64
N GLU A 873 -87.39 32.75 -97.88
CA GLU A 873 -86.15 32.06 -98.22
C GLU A 873 -84.93 32.99 -98.12
N GLN A 874 -85.05 34.25 -98.57
CA GLN A 874 -83.96 35.22 -98.51
C GLN A 874 -83.62 35.63 -97.07
N ILE A 875 -84.62 35.79 -96.20
CA ILE A 875 -84.42 36.07 -94.78
C ILE A 875 -83.68 34.91 -94.09
N ASN A 876 -84.13 33.67 -94.31
CA ASN A 876 -83.50 32.50 -93.70
C ASN A 876 -82.05 32.29 -94.19
N ARG A 877 -81.73 32.65 -95.44
CA ARG A 877 -80.34 32.60 -95.91
C ARG A 877 -79.46 33.59 -95.15
N LEU A 878 -79.89 34.84 -95.04
CA LEU A 878 -79.10 35.88 -94.38
C LEU A 878 -78.98 35.68 -92.86
N GLU A 879 -79.98 35.11 -92.17
CA GLU A 879 -79.87 34.78 -90.74
C GLU A 879 -78.89 33.65 -90.42
N ASN A 880 -78.84 32.61 -91.26
CA ASN A 880 -77.90 31.50 -91.07
C ASN A 880 -76.46 31.87 -91.45
N GLU A 881 -76.26 32.95 -92.20
CA GLU A 881 -74.94 33.43 -92.62
C GLU A 881 -74.25 34.31 -91.58
N ILE A 882 -74.94 34.80 -90.54
CA ILE A 882 -74.33 35.65 -89.50
C ILE A 882 -74.03 34.84 -88.22
N PRO A 883 -72.77 34.51 -87.91
CA PRO A 883 -72.45 33.64 -86.76
C PRO A 883 -72.37 34.42 -85.43
N SER A 884 -73.08 33.95 -84.40
CA SER A 884 -72.88 34.33 -82.98
C SER A 884 -72.29 33.14 -82.20
N VAL A 885 -71.05 33.23 -81.72
CA VAL A 885 -70.37 32.11 -81.02
C VAL A 885 -70.14 32.43 -79.54
N SER A 886 -70.60 31.49 -78.72
CA SER A 886 -70.59 31.36 -77.25
C SER A 886 -69.32 30.64 -76.74
N LEU A 887 -68.98 30.84 -75.46
CA LEU A 887 -67.74 30.46 -74.72
C LEU A 887 -67.49 28.94 -74.51
N GLU A 888 -68.02 28.04 -75.34
CA GLU A 888 -67.93 26.58 -75.15
C GLU A 888 -66.59 25.92 -75.57
N ASP A 889 -65.64 26.66 -76.13
CA ASP A 889 -64.41 26.10 -76.73
C ASP A 889 -63.18 25.96 -75.80
N ALA A 890 -63.28 26.27 -74.51
CA ALA A 890 -62.11 26.19 -73.60
C ALA A 890 -61.88 24.79 -72.97
N GLY A 891 -62.86 23.88 -73.01
CA GLY A 891 -62.83 22.63 -72.24
C GLY A 891 -62.11 21.43 -72.87
N ASN A 892 -61.92 21.40 -74.19
CA ASN A 892 -61.56 20.16 -74.89
C ASN A 892 -60.05 19.91 -75.13
N SER A 893 -59.15 20.76 -74.62
CA SER A 893 -57.71 20.71 -74.95
C SER A 893 -56.80 20.02 -73.91
N LEU A 894 -57.33 19.44 -72.83
CA LEU A 894 -56.49 18.95 -71.70
C LEU A 894 -56.41 17.42 -71.50
N ASN A 895 -57.13 16.61 -72.27
CA ASN A 895 -57.16 15.13 -72.09
C ASN A 895 -56.32 14.32 -73.11
N ARG A 896 -55.17 14.83 -73.59
CA ARG A 896 -54.33 14.12 -74.58
C ARG A 896 -52.87 13.86 -74.20
N LEU A 897 -52.55 13.78 -72.90
CA LEU A 897 -51.17 13.48 -72.46
C LEU A 897 -51.15 12.42 -71.33
N GLU A 898 -51.41 11.17 -71.68
CA GLU A 898 -50.85 10.00 -70.99
C GLU A 898 -50.20 9.07 -72.04
N PRO A 899 -48.93 8.64 -71.87
CA PRO A 899 -48.35 7.60 -72.70
C PRO A 899 -48.76 6.20 -72.24
N THR A 900 -49.05 5.35 -73.21
CA THR A 900 -49.46 3.93 -73.11
C THR A 900 -48.33 3.00 -72.63
N ARG A 901 -48.67 2.03 -71.77
CA ARG A 901 -47.81 0.88 -71.40
C ARG A 901 -47.48 0.03 -72.64
N TYR A 902 -46.21 -0.33 -72.82
CA TYR A 902 -45.74 -1.27 -73.85
C TYR A 902 -45.23 -2.59 -73.24
N ASN A 903 -45.35 -3.66 -74.03
CA ASN A 903 -45.48 -5.09 -73.68
C ASN A 903 -44.24 -5.84 -73.16
N SER A 904 -44.51 -6.87 -72.33
CA SER A 904 -43.65 -7.91 -71.72
C SER A 904 -43.03 -8.95 -72.68
N LYS A 905 -42.82 -8.60 -73.97
CA LYS A 905 -42.44 -9.60 -74.99
C LYS A 905 -40.94 -9.93 -75.02
N SER A 906 -40.08 -9.01 -74.56
CA SER A 906 -38.61 -9.09 -74.68
C SER A 906 -37.94 -10.15 -73.79
N ALA A 907 -38.44 -10.39 -72.57
CA ALA A 907 -37.84 -11.34 -71.63
C ALA A 907 -38.10 -12.80 -72.06
N LEU A 908 -39.33 -13.10 -72.50
CA LEU A 908 -39.71 -14.40 -73.04
C LEU A 908 -38.92 -14.74 -74.31
N ASP A 909 -38.68 -13.75 -75.19
CA ASP A 909 -37.89 -13.94 -76.42
C ASP A 909 -36.41 -14.31 -76.13
N PHE A 910 -35.81 -13.83 -75.03
CA PHE A 910 -34.44 -14.17 -74.64
C PHE A 910 -34.35 -15.60 -74.08
N GLU A 911 -35.23 -15.96 -73.14
CA GLU A 911 -35.28 -17.30 -72.55
C GLU A 911 -35.61 -18.38 -73.60
N GLU A 912 -36.54 -18.10 -74.52
CA GLU A 912 -36.97 -19.02 -75.58
C GLU A 912 -35.88 -19.24 -76.65
N GLN A 913 -35.15 -18.20 -77.07
CA GLN A 913 -34.06 -18.35 -78.03
C GLN A 913 -32.80 -19.00 -77.44
N MET A 914 -32.55 -18.79 -76.14
CA MET A 914 -31.43 -19.43 -75.43
C MET A 914 -31.76 -20.84 -74.92
N SER A 915 -32.98 -21.33 -75.15
CA SER A 915 -33.47 -22.62 -74.62
C SER A 915 -33.36 -22.72 -73.09
N LEU A 916 -33.59 -21.61 -72.38
CA LEU A 916 -33.50 -21.50 -70.93
C LEU A 916 -34.88 -21.67 -70.27
N PRO A 917 -34.98 -22.27 -69.07
CA PRO A 917 -36.24 -22.36 -68.33
C PRO A 917 -36.70 -20.96 -67.87
N SER A 918 -38.01 -20.70 -67.92
CA SER A 918 -38.55 -19.38 -67.61
C SER A 918 -38.41 -18.99 -66.14
N SER A 919 -37.85 -17.80 -65.90
CA SER A 919 -37.59 -17.26 -64.56
C SER A 919 -38.88 -16.92 -63.78
N GLU A 920 -40.02 -16.81 -64.46
CA GLU A 920 -41.33 -16.53 -63.83
C GLU A 920 -41.86 -17.64 -62.91
N LYS A 921 -41.24 -18.82 -62.85
CA LYS A 921 -41.69 -19.91 -61.98
C LYS A 921 -41.11 -19.93 -60.56
N ASN A 922 -40.20 -19.00 -60.21
CA ASN A 922 -39.60 -18.93 -58.86
C ASN A 922 -39.89 -17.60 -58.14
N GLN A 923 -41.16 -17.16 -58.14
CA GLN A 923 -41.65 -16.28 -57.07
C GLN A 923 -42.20 -17.14 -55.93
N GLU A 924 -41.39 -17.34 -54.90
CA GLU A 924 -41.86 -17.69 -53.56
C GLU A 924 -42.65 -16.51 -52.94
N PRO A 925 -43.52 -16.77 -51.96
CA PRO A 925 -44.76 -16.04 -51.77
C PRO A 925 -44.58 -14.59 -51.28
N ASP A 926 -45.47 -13.76 -51.80
CA ASP A 926 -45.78 -12.39 -51.44
C ASP A 926 -45.94 -12.22 -49.91
N PHE A 927 -44.89 -11.78 -49.22
CA PHE A 927 -45.01 -11.19 -47.89
C PHE A 927 -45.46 -9.73 -48.01
N SER A 928 -46.68 -9.53 -48.51
CA SER A 928 -47.45 -8.29 -48.33
C SER A 928 -48.70 -8.60 -47.51
N GLY A 929 -48.47 -8.98 -46.25
CA GLY A 929 -49.52 -8.97 -45.24
C GLY A 929 -49.86 -7.54 -44.84
N GLU A 930 -50.73 -6.87 -45.59
CA GLU A 930 -51.56 -5.83 -44.97
C GLU A 930 -52.53 -6.51 -43.97
N PRO A 931 -52.61 -6.02 -42.73
CA PRO A 931 -53.29 -6.73 -41.66
C PRO A 931 -54.81 -6.64 -41.81
N ARG A 932 -55.47 -7.80 -41.93
CA ARG A 932 -56.89 -7.89 -41.64
C ARG A 932 -57.10 -8.00 -40.13
N ILE A 933 -57.67 -6.92 -39.59
CA ILE A 933 -58.36 -6.85 -38.32
C ILE A 933 -59.31 -8.05 -38.19
N ILE A 934 -59.05 -8.92 -37.21
CA ILE A 934 -60.07 -9.72 -36.55
C ILE A 934 -59.97 -9.35 -35.07
N ASN A 935 -61.01 -8.69 -34.58
CA ASN A 935 -61.17 -8.28 -33.19
C ASN A 935 -61.04 -9.50 -32.26
N GLN A 936 -60.25 -9.37 -31.20
CA GLN A 936 -60.57 -9.94 -29.89
C GLN A 936 -60.06 -8.97 -28.82
N GLU A 937 -60.99 -8.57 -27.97
CA GLU A 937 -60.87 -7.52 -26.95
C GLU A 937 -59.80 -7.84 -25.90
N ASP A 938 -59.12 -6.77 -25.51
CA ASP A 938 -58.49 -6.44 -24.23
C ASP A 938 -57.28 -7.23 -23.66
N GLU A 939 -56.19 -6.47 -23.59
CA GLU A 939 -55.26 -6.26 -22.44
C GLU A 939 -54.34 -7.41 -21.98
N ILE A 940 -53.01 -7.33 -22.23
CA ILE A 940 -51.94 -6.64 -21.43
C ILE A 940 -51.52 -7.49 -20.20
N ILE A 941 -50.26 -7.84 -19.94
CA ILE A 941 -48.90 -7.54 -20.48
C ILE A 941 -48.07 -8.83 -20.40
#